data_AF-A0A915Q6G2-F1
#
_entry.id   AF-A0A915Q6G2-F1
#
_cell.length_a   1.000
_cell.length_b   1.000
_cell.length_c   1.000
_cell.angle_alpha   90.00
_cell.angle_beta   90.00
_cell.angle_gamma   90.00
#
_symmetry.space_group_name_H-M   'P 1'
#
loop_
_entity.id
_entity.type
_entity.pdbx_description
1 polymer ?
#
loop_
_entity_poly.entity_id
_entity_poly.type
_entity_poly.pdbx_seq_one_letter_code
_entity_poly.pdbx_strand_id
1 'polypeptide(L)'
;MVQPIKRASNCYVVKRDGRHEAVSFDKIARRIMKLCYGLSQERVDHIEISQKVIAGLYKGVTTVELDNLAAEIAADMITKHPDYAILASRITVSNLHKKTEKLFSKVSKRLYYATHPKSGRHMPLISKELFDIVQNNADILDSAIIHERDYYYTYFGLKTLERSYLLQVNGELAERPQHMLMRVALGIHGEDIESALETYNLMSERWFTHATPTLFNSGTCTPQMSSCFLLTMFEDSIEGIFETLKKCALISKSAGGIGLNVHCIRATGSPIAGTNGVSNGLVPMLRVFNNAARYVDQGGNKRPGAFAVYLEPWHPDIFDFLDLRKNVGDELERCRDLFLGLWVPDLFMERVRDDKVWSLMCPAECPGLEDSWGKTFEKLYTKYEEEGCYRKQIPARKLWETIVSTQIETGVPYMVYKDTCNRKSNQQNLGTIKCSNLCTEVVLYSSHEEIAVCNLASIALSRFVTSEKIFDFKMLCEVTKVVVRNLNKIIDYNYYPVPETERSNKRHRPIGIGVQGLADAFILMRYPFTSEEARDLNKRIFETMYYAALEASCELAEKYGPYSSYDGSPVSKGILQFDMWGVTPTDQWDWVTLRGKIAKYGIRNSVLLAPMPTASTAQILGNNESIEPYTSNVYTRNVLSGSFQVFNMHLMNDLIRLDLWDDSMKLEIIKNKGSIQNIQRIPQEIRDLYKTVWEMSQRDIIDMAVDRGAFIDQSQSLNIFIARPNYSNITSMHFYGWQKGLKTGMYYLRTRPAVDAVQFTVDKTRLKEMDNVGSDNGSKSVSSPDPSSVSELTTKIVECAISSGGCKLLTTTLVCGTCGDSRSYDEAAISTEIRQRTHMSNGYSDHSVGANIHYVSSFFQLVVAFGRQMSRPLARRIIAYAIKHSYLRNRILVPVGRSLHAISFRLRIKSIGLAIPSKTPTVTEQQAIEMASETLVEALIYLLTVLLIYAIYRSNPEKAKASDVEKYIKENEERIRKFEEKLKEQDELTVKMVKIIRENKLDDKNILVDKSQKGQLLSFIGGKMKTLIPGQDKTLR
;
A
#
# COMPACT_ATOMS: atom_id res chain seq x y z
N MET A 1 -3.19 -52.23 2.30
CA MET A 1 -3.87 -51.90 3.57
C MET A 1 -3.10 -50.78 4.25
N VAL A 2 -3.77 -49.75 4.77
CA VAL A 2 -3.10 -48.64 5.48
C VAL A 2 -3.10 -48.93 6.99
N GLN A 3 -1.97 -48.73 7.68
CA GLN A 3 -1.92 -48.92 9.13
C GLN A 3 -2.80 -47.88 9.85
N PRO A 4 -3.54 -48.27 10.90
CA PRO A 4 -4.38 -47.34 11.63
C PRO A 4 -3.53 -46.37 12.47
N ILE A 5 -3.55 -45.10 12.10
CA ILE A 5 -3.04 -44.00 12.94
C ILE A 5 -3.68 -44.13 14.34
N LYS A 6 -2.86 -44.19 15.40
CA LYS A 6 -3.33 -44.28 16.78
C LYS A 6 -4.35 -43.17 17.06
N ARG A 7 -5.62 -43.54 17.23
CA ARG A 7 -6.70 -42.58 17.53
C ARG A 7 -6.36 -41.81 18.81
N ALA A 8 -6.22 -40.50 18.70
CA ALA A 8 -6.16 -39.60 19.84
C ALA A 8 -7.54 -39.56 20.51
N SER A 9 -7.81 -40.53 21.39
CA SER A 9 -9.11 -40.88 22.00
C SER A 9 -9.71 -39.82 22.95
N ASN A 10 -9.19 -38.59 22.89
CA ASN A 10 -9.57 -37.47 23.74
C ASN A 10 -9.78 -36.15 22.97
N CYS A 11 -9.66 -36.16 21.63
CA CYS A 11 -9.85 -34.97 20.80
C CYS A 11 -11.29 -34.87 20.27
N TYR A 12 -11.95 -33.75 20.57
CA TYR A 12 -13.30 -33.41 20.11
C TYR A 12 -13.33 -32.03 19.47
N VAL A 13 -14.31 -31.80 18.60
CA VAL A 13 -14.62 -30.51 17.97
C VAL A 13 -15.91 -29.93 18.55
N VAL A 14 -16.02 -28.60 18.59
CA VAL A 14 -17.24 -27.89 19.01
C VAL A 14 -18.06 -27.50 17.78
N LYS A 15 -19.29 -28.02 17.67
CA LYS A 15 -20.23 -27.63 16.62
C LYS A 15 -20.77 -26.21 16.84
N ARG A 16 -21.29 -25.57 15.78
CA ARG A 16 -21.94 -24.24 15.87
C ARG A 16 -23.15 -24.20 16.81
N ASP A 17 -23.72 -25.34 17.16
CA ASP A 17 -24.80 -25.51 18.15
C ASP A 17 -24.27 -25.86 19.55
N GLY A 18 -22.96 -25.65 19.80
CA GLY A 18 -22.28 -25.96 21.07
C GLY A 18 -21.98 -27.45 21.30
N ARG A 19 -22.55 -28.37 20.51
CA ARG A 19 -22.38 -29.81 20.77
C ARG A 19 -20.96 -30.28 20.49
N HIS A 20 -20.39 -31.02 21.43
CA HIS A 20 -19.11 -31.71 21.22
C HIS A 20 -19.31 -32.93 20.30
N GLU A 21 -18.39 -33.14 19.36
CA GLU A 21 -18.34 -34.33 18.51
C GLU A 21 -16.90 -34.84 18.40
N ALA A 22 -16.70 -36.17 18.41
CA ALA A 22 -15.38 -36.76 18.21
C ALA A 22 -14.83 -36.43 16.80
N VAL A 23 -13.53 -36.13 16.72
CA VAL A 23 -12.84 -35.90 15.44
C VAL A 23 -13.00 -37.12 14.53
N SER A 24 -13.44 -36.90 13.29
CA SER A 24 -13.56 -37.94 12.26
C SER A 24 -13.00 -37.42 10.94
N PHE A 25 -11.92 -38.05 10.48
CA PHE A 25 -11.30 -37.79 9.19
C PHE A 25 -12.32 -37.91 8.05
N ASP A 26 -13.12 -38.97 8.06
CA ASP A 26 -14.12 -39.25 7.03
C ASP A 26 -15.21 -38.18 6.95
N LYS A 27 -15.52 -37.48 8.05
CA LYS A 27 -16.46 -36.34 8.02
C LYS A 27 -15.82 -35.09 7.42
N ILE A 28 -14.53 -34.85 7.67
CA ILE A 28 -13.77 -33.74 7.07
C ILE A 28 -13.57 -33.99 5.57
N ALA A 29 -13.05 -35.16 5.19
CA ALA A 29 -12.82 -35.57 3.81
C ALA A 29 -14.10 -35.53 2.96
N ARG A 30 -15.19 -36.16 3.41
CA ARG A 30 -16.49 -36.09 2.69
C ARG A 30 -17.06 -34.68 2.60
N ARG A 31 -16.72 -33.77 3.52
CA ARG A 31 -17.14 -32.37 3.42
C ARG A 31 -16.35 -31.63 2.33
N ILE A 32 -15.04 -31.78 2.29
CA ILE A 32 -14.19 -31.11 1.28
C ILE A 32 -14.49 -31.70 -0.11
N MET A 33 -14.61 -33.02 -0.23
CA MET A 33 -15.01 -33.74 -1.44
C MET A 33 -16.32 -33.19 -2.04
N LYS A 34 -17.35 -32.91 -1.21
CA LYS A 34 -18.62 -32.31 -1.66
C LYS A 34 -18.49 -30.90 -2.24
N LEU A 35 -17.37 -30.20 -2.00
CA LEU A 35 -17.08 -28.89 -2.58
C LEU A 35 -16.15 -28.97 -3.81
N CYS A 36 -15.68 -30.17 -4.18
CA CYS A 36 -14.82 -30.42 -5.33
C CYS A 36 -15.60 -30.70 -6.64
N TYR A 37 -16.91 -30.43 -6.69
CA TYR A 37 -17.73 -30.69 -7.88
C TYR A 37 -17.22 -29.90 -9.10
N GLY A 38 -17.02 -30.57 -10.24
CA GLY A 38 -16.47 -29.94 -11.44
C GLY A 38 -15.04 -29.39 -11.31
N LEU A 39 -14.27 -29.82 -10.30
CA LEU A 39 -12.82 -29.61 -10.23
C LEU A 39 -12.09 -30.87 -10.70
N SER A 40 -10.84 -30.75 -11.12
CA SER A 40 -10.01 -31.88 -11.54
C SER A 40 -9.76 -32.85 -10.38
N GLN A 41 -10.33 -34.05 -10.45
CA GLN A 41 -10.17 -35.07 -9.40
C GLN A 41 -8.74 -35.63 -9.31
N GLU A 42 -7.97 -35.53 -10.41
CA GLU A 42 -6.57 -35.96 -10.48
C GLU A 42 -5.61 -34.94 -9.88
N ARG A 43 -5.94 -33.64 -9.97
CA ARG A 43 -5.06 -32.53 -9.55
C ARG A 43 -5.49 -31.88 -8.23
N VAL A 44 -6.72 -32.12 -7.75
CA VAL A 44 -7.26 -31.58 -6.47
C VAL A 44 -7.44 -32.68 -5.44
N ASP A 45 -6.35 -33.02 -4.76
CA ASP A 45 -6.40 -33.93 -3.61
C ASP A 45 -7.06 -33.26 -2.40
N HIS A 46 -8.24 -33.77 -2.03
CA HIS A 46 -9.01 -33.39 -0.84
C HIS A 46 -8.64 -34.23 0.40
N ILE A 47 -7.96 -35.36 0.22
CA ILE A 47 -7.36 -36.20 1.27
C ILE A 47 -6.12 -35.50 1.82
N GLU A 48 -5.23 -34.94 0.97
CA GLU A 48 -4.08 -34.12 1.42
C GLU A 48 -4.55 -32.92 2.28
N ILE A 49 -5.56 -32.16 1.84
CA ILE A 49 -6.11 -31.06 2.66
C ILE A 49 -6.63 -31.62 4.00
N SER A 50 -7.40 -32.72 3.97
CA SER A 50 -7.98 -33.32 5.17
C SER A 50 -6.90 -33.80 6.17
N GLN A 51 -5.77 -34.31 5.67
CA GLN A 51 -4.63 -34.73 6.49
C GLN A 51 -3.96 -33.51 7.15
N LYS A 52 -3.67 -32.46 6.38
CA LYS A 52 -3.10 -31.19 6.90
C LYS A 52 -4.03 -30.52 7.91
N VAL A 53 -5.34 -30.51 7.65
CA VAL A 53 -6.36 -30.01 8.59
C VAL A 53 -6.33 -30.81 9.90
N ILE A 54 -6.21 -32.15 9.85
CA ILE A 54 -6.06 -32.96 11.07
C ILE A 54 -4.74 -32.69 11.80
N ALA A 55 -3.64 -32.45 11.09
CA ALA A 55 -2.36 -32.12 11.72
C ALA A 55 -2.40 -30.79 12.51
N GLY A 56 -3.26 -29.85 12.11
CA GLY A 56 -3.51 -28.58 12.83
C GLY A 56 -4.56 -28.65 13.95
N LEU A 57 -5.10 -29.82 14.31
CA LEU A 57 -6.16 -29.94 15.32
C LEU A 57 -5.66 -29.82 16.76
N TYR A 58 -6.36 -29.01 17.56
CA TYR A 58 -6.31 -29.05 19.02
C TYR A 58 -7.66 -29.47 19.63
N LYS A 59 -7.62 -29.97 20.86
CA LYS A 59 -8.81 -30.41 21.61
C LYS A 59 -9.73 -29.21 21.88
N GLY A 60 -10.99 -29.29 21.44
CA GLY A 60 -11.98 -28.23 21.64
C GLY A 60 -12.05 -27.20 20.51
N VAL A 61 -11.30 -27.35 19.42
CA VAL A 61 -11.42 -26.47 18.24
C VAL A 61 -12.85 -26.46 17.70
N THR A 62 -13.32 -25.30 17.25
CA THR A 62 -14.65 -25.17 16.66
C THR A 62 -14.69 -25.67 15.22
N THR A 63 -15.86 -26.10 14.79
CA THR A 63 -16.20 -26.36 13.39
C THR A 63 -16.14 -25.11 12.49
N VAL A 64 -15.90 -23.91 13.05
CA VAL A 64 -15.68 -22.66 12.30
C VAL A 64 -14.19 -22.43 12.02
N GLU A 65 -13.33 -22.64 13.02
CA GLU A 65 -11.87 -22.56 12.86
C GLU A 65 -11.38 -23.66 11.91
N LEU A 66 -11.95 -24.87 12.02
CA LEU A 66 -11.73 -25.97 11.07
C LEU A 66 -12.06 -25.60 9.61
N ASP A 67 -13.16 -24.89 9.38
CA ASP A 67 -13.55 -24.44 8.05
C ASP A 67 -12.62 -23.33 7.52
N ASN A 68 -12.11 -22.47 8.40
CA ASN A 68 -11.11 -21.46 8.02
C ASN A 68 -9.78 -22.12 7.65
N LEU A 69 -9.26 -23.01 8.51
CA LEU A 69 -8.00 -23.73 8.28
C LEU A 69 -8.03 -24.55 6.98
N ALA A 70 -9.15 -25.21 6.68
CA ALA A 70 -9.33 -25.93 5.42
C ALA A 70 -9.31 -25.01 4.18
N ALA A 71 -9.87 -23.79 4.28
CA ALA A 71 -9.80 -22.80 3.21
C ALA A 71 -8.39 -22.21 3.05
N GLU A 72 -7.66 -22.01 4.15
CA GLU A 72 -6.29 -21.49 4.16
C GLU A 72 -5.28 -22.49 3.59
N ILE A 73 -5.39 -23.78 3.95
CA ILE A 73 -4.59 -24.85 3.34
C ILE A 73 -4.90 -24.98 1.85
N ALA A 74 -6.18 -24.87 1.44
CA ALA A 74 -6.52 -24.82 0.01
C ALA A 74 -5.94 -23.57 -0.69
N ALA A 75 -5.91 -22.41 -0.02
CA ALA A 75 -5.34 -21.18 -0.58
C ALA A 75 -3.81 -21.24 -0.76
N ASP A 76 -3.09 -21.95 0.12
CA ASP A 76 -1.65 -22.24 -0.04
C ASP A 76 -1.41 -23.17 -1.26
N MET A 77 -2.27 -24.18 -1.42
CA MET A 77 -2.19 -25.16 -2.49
C MET A 77 -2.62 -24.65 -3.87
N ILE A 78 -3.01 -23.37 -4.01
CA ILE A 78 -3.14 -22.68 -5.32
C ILE A 78 -1.84 -22.79 -6.13
N THR A 79 -0.69 -22.78 -5.46
CA THR A 79 0.64 -22.98 -6.05
C THR A 79 0.81 -24.36 -6.71
N LYS A 80 -0.02 -25.35 -6.39
CA LYS A 80 -0.09 -26.64 -7.11
C LYS A 80 -0.96 -26.54 -8.37
N HIS A 81 -2.23 -26.16 -8.21
CA HIS A 81 -3.23 -26.18 -9.28
C HIS A 81 -4.30 -25.08 -9.07
N PRO A 82 -4.77 -24.39 -10.14
CA PRO A 82 -5.69 -23.25 -10.05
C PRO A 82 -7.01 -23.58 -9.34
N ASP A 83 -7.55 -24.80 -9.52
CA ASP A 83 -8.80 -25.25 -8.90
C ASP A 83 -8.80 -25.16 -7.36
N TYR A 84 -7.64 -25.23 -6.72
CA TYR A 84 -7.54 -25.02 -5.26
C TYR A 84 -8.00 -23.62 -4.84
N ALA A 85 -7.92 -22.61 -5.71
CA ALA A 85 -8.46 -21.27 -5.46
C ALA A 85 -10.01 -21.28 -5.43
N ILE A 86 -10.61 -22.08 -6.31
CA ILE A 86 -12.06 -22.30 -6.38
C ILE A 86 -12.50 -23.08 -5.13
N LEU A 87 -11.75 -24.10 -4.72
CA LEU A 87 -12.03 -24.86 -3.50
C LEU A 87 -11.91 -24.01 -2.23
N ALA A 88 -10.86 -23.20 -2.10
CA ALA A 88 -10.66 -22.27 -0.98
C ALA A 88 -11.81 -21.24 -0.87
N SER A 89 -12.26 -20.71 -2.02
CA SER A 89 -13.47 -19.88 -2.09
C SER A 89 -14.72 -20.66 -1.64
N ARG A 90 -15.00 -21.83 -2.22
CA ARG A 90 -16.17 -22.65 -1.89
C ARG A 90 -16.24 -23.06 -0.41
N ILE A 91 -15.10 -23.37 0.22
CA ILE A 91 -15.04 -23.64 1.66
C ILE A 91 -15.39 -22.37 2.46
N THR A 92 -14.85 -21.22 2.08
CA THR A 92 -15.11 -19.92 2.71
C THR A 92 -16.59 -19.52 2.61
N VAL A 93 -17.18 -19.55 1.41
CA VAL A 93 -18.60 -19.26 1.17
C VAL A 93 -19.48 -20.25 1.95
N SER A 94 -19.16 -21.54 1.93
CA SER A 94 -19.90 -22.56 2.70
C SER A 94 -19.81 -22.35 4.22
N ASN A 95 -18.74 -21.74 4.72
CA ASN A 95 -18.60 -21.33 6.13
C ASN A 95 -19.44 -20.07 6.42
N LEU A 96 -19.38 -19.06 5.55
CA LEU A 96 -20.13 -17.81 5.67
C LEU A 96 -21.65 -18.05 5.63
N HIS A 97 -22.15 -18.78 4.64
CA HIS A 97 -23.56 -19.18 4.54
C HIS A 97 -24.08 -19.94 5.76
N LYS A 98 -23.20 -20.63 6.51
CA LYS A 98 -23.54 -21.35 7.76
C LYS A 98 -23.43 -20.50 9.02
N LYS A 99 -23.03 -19.23 8.91
CA LYS A 99 -23.00 -18.22 9.98
C LYS A 99 -24.07 -17.13 9.79
N THR A 100 -24.47 -16.88 8.55
CA THR A 100 -25.43 -15.83 8.17
C THR A 100 -26.81 -16.41 7.85
N GLU A 101 -27.88 -15.74 8.27
CA GLU A 101 -29.26 -15.97 7.80
C GLU A 101 -29.33 -15.94 6.26
N LYS A 102 -30.29 -16.66 5.67
CA LYS A 102 -30.47 -16.72 4.21
C LYS A 102 -31.22 -15.48 3.70
N LEU A 103 -32.37 -15.20 4.31
CA LEU A 103 -33.30 -14.17 3.83
C LEU A 103 -32.78 -12.76 4.13
N PHE A 104 -32.72 -11.92 3.10
CA PHE A 104 -32.32 -10.53 3.18
C PHE A 104 -33.32 -9.69 3.98
N SER A 105 -34.62 -9.96 3.87
CA SER A 105 -35.68 -9.33 4.69
C SER A 105 -35.51 -9.52 6.21
N LYS A 106 -34.83 -10.61 6.62
CA LYS A 106 -34.44 -10.87 8.01
C LYS A 106 -33.09 -10.26 8.37
N VAL A 107 -32.14 -10.23 7.44
CA VAL A 107 -30.85 -9.54 7.64
C VAL A 107 -31.07 -8.03 7.82
N SER A 108 -31.96 -7.41 7.05
CA SER A 108 -32.34 -6.00 7.25
C SER A 108 -32.99 -5.77 8.62
N LYS A 109 -33.85 -6.66 9.12
CA LYS A 109 -34.32 -6.65 10.52
C LYS A 109 -33.16 -6.69 11.53
N ARG A 110 -32.18 -7.58 11.35
CA ARG A 110 -30.98 -7.67 12.23
C ARG A 110 -30.12 -6.41 12.18
N LEU A 111 -29.98 -5.77 11.01
CA LEU A 111 -29.19 -4.55 10.80
C LEU A 111 -29.89 -3.29 11.32
N TYR A 112 -31.22 -3.20 11.17
CA TYR A 112 -32.01 -2.08 11.68
C TYR A 112 -32.14 -2.15 13.20
N TYR A 113 -32.68 -3.25 13.75
CA TYR A 113 -32.85 -3.43 15.20
C TYR A 113 -31.54 -3.76 15.96
N ALA A 114 -30.38 -3.46 15.37
CA ALA A 114 -29.09 -3.57 16.03
C ALA A 114 -29.04 -2.66 17.28
N THR A 115 -28.37 -3.14 18.33
CA THR A 115 -28.19 -2.45 19.61
C THR A 115 -26.72 -2.44 20.02
N HIS A 116 -26.31 -1.40 20.74
CA HIS A 116 -24.94 -1.28 21.24
C HIS A 116 -24.70 -2.29 22.39
N PRO A 117 -23.70 -3.19 22.30
CA PRO A 117 -23.64 -4.41 23.11
C PRO A 117 -23.39 -4.18 24.60
N LYS A 118 -22.92 -2.99 25.00
CA LYS A 118 -22.69 -2.63 26.41
C LYS A 118 -23.78 -1.75 27.04
N SER A 119 -24.67 -1.16 26.24
CA SER A 119 -25.63 -0.16 26.77
C SER A 119 -27.06 -0.30 26.24
N GLY A 120 -27.35 -1.33 25.44
CA GLY A 120 -28.70 -1.63 24.94
C GLY A 120 -29.30 -0.63 23.94
N ARG A 121 -28.75 0.60 23.84
CA ARG A 121 -29.27 1.65 22.95
C ARG A 121 -29.39 1.13 21.52
N HIS A 122 -30.50 1.46 20.88
CA HIS A 122 -30.70 1.24 19.45
C HIS A 122 -29.59 1.94 18.66
N MET A 123 -29.03 1.23 17.68
CA MET A 123 -27.88 1.64 16.90
C MET A 123 -28.00 1.04 15.49
N PRO A 124 -28.98 1.50 14.68
CA PRO A 124 -29.24 0.96 13.35
C PRO A 124 -28.04 1.14 12.42
N LEU A 125 -27.79 0.11 11.59
CA LEU A 125 -26.75 0.11 10.57
C LEU A 125 -27.28 0.45 9.18
N ILE A 126 -28.60 0.28 8.96
CA ILE A 126 -29.31 0.67 7.74
C ILE A 126 -30.32 1.78 8.01
N SER A 127 -30.62 2.62 7.02
CA SER A 127 -31.63 3.67 7.16
C SER A 127 -33.03 3.07 7.37
N LYS A 128 -33.94 3.86 7.97
CA LYS A 128 -35.34 3.46 8.12
C LYS A 128 -36.02 3.26 6.76
N GLU A 129 -35.72 4.14 5.79
CA GLU A 129 -36.27 4.03 4.43
C GLU A 129 -35.84 2.73 3.75
N LEU A 130 -34.55 2.35 3.80
CA LEU A 130 -34.13 1.05 3.25
C LEU A 130 -34.82 -0.11 3.99
N PHE A 131 -34.93 -0.03 5.32
CA PHE A 131 -35.61 -1.05 6.10
C PHE A 131 -37.08 -1.21 5.66
N ASP A 132 -37.83 -0.12 5.57
CA ASP A 132 -39.25 -0.12 5.17
C ASP A 132 -39.42 -0.63 3.72
N ILE A 133 -38.60 -0.15 2.77
CA ILE A 133 -38.60 -0.62 1.37
C ILE A 133 -38.37 -2.14 1.30
N VAL A 134 -37.41 -2.66 2.08
CA VAL A 134 -37.09 -4.09 2.12
C VAL A 134 -38.18 -4.91 2.80
N GLN A 135 -38.91 -4.37 3.79
CA GLN A 135 -40.06 -5.08 4.37
C GLN A 135 -41.26 -5.10 3.43
N ASN A 136 -41.57 -3.98 2.78
CA ASN A 136 -42.72 -3.86 1.89
C ASN A 136 -42.59 -4.73 0.62
N ASN A 137 -41.36 -5.03 0.20
CA ASN A 137 -41.05 -5.81 -1.01
C ASN A 137 -40.37 -7.17 -0.70
N ALA A 138 -40.51 -7.67 0.53
CA ALA A 138 -39.71 -8.78 1.05
C ALA A 138 -39.68 -10.03 0.16
N ASP A 139 -40.84 -10.51 -0.30
CA ASP A 139 -40.94 -11.74 -1.10
C ASP A 139 -40.27 -11.61 -2.48
N ILE A 140 -40.35 -10.44 -3.11
CA ILE A 140 -39.71 -10.15 -4.40
C ILE A 140 -38.19 -10.09 -4.21
N LEU A 141 -37.72 -9.40 -3.18
CA LEU A 141 -36.29 -9.21 -2.93
C LEU A 141 -35.59 -10.48 -2.43
N ASP A 142 -36.24 -11.27 -1.58
CA ASP A 142 -35.71 -12.54 -1.08
C ASP A 142 -35.70 -13.65 -2.16
N SER A 143 -36.61 -13.59 -3.14
CA SER A 143 -36.65 -14.55 -4.26
C SER A 143 -35.72 -14.18 -5.43
N ALA A 144 -35.46 -12.88 -5.65
CA ALA A 144 -34.53 -12.42 -6.68
C ALA A 144 -33.04 -12.67 -6.35
N ILE A 145 -32.70 -12.92 -5.07
CA ILE A 145 -31.30 -13.12 -4.64
C ILE A 145 -30.81 -14.53 -4.95
N ILE A 146 -29.81 -14.62 -5.82
CA ILE A 146 -29.15 -15.87 -6.22
C ILE A 146 -27.85 -16.04 -5.40
N HIS A 147 -27.93 -16.74 -4.27
CA HIS A 147 -26.79 -16.97 -3.37
C HIS A 147 -25.65 -17.76 -4.02
N GLU A 148 -25.93 -18.50 -5.09
CA GLU A 148 -24.97 -19.25 -5.87
C GLU A 148 -23.92 -18.32 -6.50
N ARG A 149 -24.27 -17.05 -6.76
CA ARG A 149 -23.32 -16.01 -7.20
C ARG A 149 -22.28 -15.65 -6.13
N ASP A 150 -22.46 -15.99 -4.85
CA ASP A 150 -21.40 -15.83 -3.83
C ASP A 150 -20.18 -16.73 -4.12
N TYR A 151 -20.36 -17.85 -4.85
CA TYR A 151 -19.25 -18.72 -5.26
C TYR A 151 -18.43 -18.19 -6.45
N TYR A 152 -18.80 -17.04 -7.03
CA TYR A 152 -18.05 -16.40 -8.11
C TYR A 152 -16.80 -15.64 -7.62
N TYR A 153 -16.75 -15.27 -6.34
CA TYR A 153 -15.63 -14.53 -5.77
C TYR A 153 -14.40 -15.41 -5.55
N THR A 154 -13.20 -14.82 -5.67
CA THR A 154 -11.96 -15.49 -5.27
C THR A 154 -11.83 -15.53 -3.75
N TYR A 155 -11.01 -16.45 -3.21
CA TYR A 155 -10.68 -16.48 -1.78
C TYR A 155 -10.22 -15.11 -1.25
N PHE A 156 -9.30 -14.45 -1.96
CA PHE A 156 -8.78 -13.13 -1.58
C PHE A 156 -9.81 -12.01 -1.72
N GLY A 157 -10.75 -12.11 -2.66
CA GLY A 157 -11.88 -11.17 -2.80
C GLY A 157 -12.86 -11.30 -1.64
N LEU A 158 -13.22 -12.53 -1.26
CA LEU A 158 -14.05 -12.81 -0.07
C LEU A 158 -13.39 -12.31 1.21
N LYS A 159 -12.08 -12.52 1.40
CA LYS A 159 -11.37 -12.00 2.59
C LYS A 159 -11.33 -10.48 2.64
N THR A 160 -11.31 -9.78 1.50
CA THR A 160 -11.50 -8.33 1.45
C THR A 160 -12.92 -7.92 1.83
N LEU A 161 -13.95 -8.63 1.33
CA LEU A 161 -15.35 -8.37 1.67
C LEU A 161 -15.63 -8.58 3.17
N GLU A 162 -15.25 -9.74 3.71
CA GLU A 162 -15.40 -10.09 5.15
C GLU A 162 -14.71 -9.08 6.08
N ARG A 163 -13.55 -8.54 5.67
CA ARG A 163 -12.76 -7.60 6.50
C ARG A 163 -13.36 -6.20 6.59
N SER A 164 -14.07 -5.72 5.55
CA SER A 164 -14.38 -4.28 5.44
C SER A 164 -15.74 -3.92 4.84
N TYR A 165 -16.35 -4.76 4.00
CA TYR A 165 -17.52 -4.38 3.18
C TYR A 165 -18.84 -4.96 3.69
N LEU A 166 -18.82 -6.17 4.25
CA LEU A 166 -20.01 -6.82 4.79
C LEU A 166 -20.33 -6.25 6.18
N LEU A 167 -21.56 -5.76 6.39
CA LEU A 167 -21.97 -5.20 7.66
C LEU A 167 -21.95 -6.25 8.78
N GLN A 168 -21.48 -5.81 9.95
CA GLN A 168 -21.30 -6.63 11.15
C GLN A 168 -22.16 -6.11 12.30
N VAL A 169 -22.79 -7.01 13.04
CA VAL A 169 -23.53 -6.71 14.28
C VAL A 169 -22.75 -7.33 15.44
N ASN A 170 -22.32 -6.49 16.38
CA ASN A 170 -21.54 -6.89 17.56
C ASN A 170 -20.24 -7.67 17.25
N GLY A 171 -19.63 -7.41 16.08
CA GLY A 171 -18.41 -8.08 15.60
C GLY A 171 -18.67 -9.36 14.79
N GLU A 172 -19.93 -9.81 14.67
CA GLU A 172 -20.31 -10.91 13.79
C GLU A 172 -20.77 -10.42 12.43
N LEU A 173 -20.37 -11.11 11.36
CA LEU A 173 -20.90 -10.87 10.01
C LEU A 173 -22.42 -11.12 9.96
N ALA A 174 -23.18 -10.12 9.53
CA ALA A 174 -24.62 -10.21 9.30
C ALA A 174 -24.94 -10.41 7.81
N GLU A 175 -24.20 -9.76 6.92
CA GLU A 175 -24.41 -9.82 5.47
C GLU A 175 -23.62 -10.95 4.78
N ARG A 176 -24.21 -11.49 3.71
CA ARG A 176 -23.52 -12.16 2.60
C ARG A 176 -23.17 -11.15 1.51
N PRO A 177 -22.25 -11.45 0.56
CA PRO A 177 -22.02 -10.56 -0.58
C PRO A 177 -23.29 -10.20 -1.34
N GLN A 178 -24.19 -11.15 -1.64
CA GLN A 178 -25.48 -10.83 -2.26
C GLN A 178 -26.34 -9.82 -1.46
N HIS A 179 -26.32 -9.88 -0.13
CA HIS A 179 -27.07 -8.95 0.72
C HIS A 179 -26.51 -7.53 0.63
N MET A 180 -25.17 -7.40 0.63
CA MET A 180 -24.50 -6.12 0.41
C MET A 180 -24.83 -5.56 -0.98
N LEU A 181 -24.80 -6.38 -2.04
CA LEU A 181 -25.14 -5.92 -3.39
C LEU A 181 -26.61 -5.47 -3.50
N MET A 182 -27.56 -6.21 -2.92
CA MET A 182 -28.97 -5.83 -2.92
C MET A 182 -29.22 -4.55 -2.09
N ARG A 183 -28.59 -4.42 -0.92
CA ARG A 183 -28.58 -3.15 -0.15
C ARG A 183 -28.05 -1.99 -0.99
N VAL A 184 -26.94 -2.20 -1.70
CA VAL A 184 -26.32 -1.14 -2.50
C VAL A 184 -27.25 -0.70 -3.64
N ALA A 185 -27.87 -1.65 -4.35
CA ALA A 185 -28.83 -1.35 -5.40
C ALA A 185 -30.06 -0.59 -4.86
N LEU A 186 -30.71 -1.09 -3.81
CA LEU A 186 -31.88 -0.43 -3.21
C LEU A 186 -31.54 0.95 -2.61
N GLY A 187 -30.34 1.14 -2.06
CA GLY A 187 -29.88 2.44 -1.58
C GLY A 187 -29.50 3.44 -2.69
N ILE A 188 -29.44 3.01 -3.95
CA ILE A 188 -29.28 3.86 -5.14
C ILE A 188 -30.63 4.13 -5.83
N HIS A 189 -31.54 3.16 -5.80
CA HIS A 189 -32.77 3.18 -6.58
C HIS A 189 -34.04 3.48 -5.77
N GLY A 190 -34.02 3.33 -4.45
CA GLY A 190 -35.17 3.55 -3.58
C GLY A 190 -36.30 2.57 -3.87
N GLU A 191 -37.50 3.10 -4.11
CA GLU A 191 -38.71 2.33 -4.45
C GLU A 191 -38.74 1.84 -5.92
N ASP A 192 -37.76 2.23 -6.75
CA ASP A 192 -37.59 1.75 -8.12
C ASP A 192 -36.98 0.34 -8.13
N ILE A 193 -37.81 -0.64 -7.74
CA ILE A 193 -37.41 -2.05 -7.57
C ILE A 193 -36.92 -2.65 -8.90
N GLU A 194 -37.48 -2.25 -10.04
CA GLU A 194 -37.04 -2.72 -11.36
C GLU A 194 -35.58 -2.32 -11.64
N SER A 195 -35.23 -1.03 -11.49
CA SER A 195 -33.82 -0.59 -11.58
C SER A 195 -32.93 -1.25 -10.53
N ALA A 196 -33.45 -1.49 -9.31
CA ALA A 196 -32.71 -2.17 -8.26
C ALA A 196 -32.36 -3.62 -8.63
N LEU A 197 -33.28 -4.33 -9.29
CA LEU A 197 -33.04 -5.69 -9.78
C LEU A 197 -32.13 -5.73 -11.02
N GLU A 198 -32.22 -4.76 -11.94
CA GLU A 198 -31.25 -4.58 -13.03
C GLU A 198 -29.82 -4.46 -12.46
N THR A 199 -29.62 -3.49 -11.57
CA THR A 199 -28.33 -3.20 -10.92
C THR A 199 -27.83 -4.36 -10.07
N TYR A 200 -28.68 -5.00 -9.27
CA TYR A 200 -28.31 -6.17 -8.47
C TYR A 200 -27.81 -7.32 -9.36
N ASN A 201 -28.51 -7.64 -10.45
CA ASN A 201 -28.08 -8.70 -11.36
C ASN A 201 -26.73 -8.38 -12.01
N LEU A 202 -26.57 -7.17 -12.57
CA LEU A 202 -25.34 -6.80 -13.25
C LEU A 202 -24.12 -6.73 -12.31
N MET A 203 -24.31 -6.25 -11.07
CA MET A 203 -23.25 -6.25 -10.05
C MET A 203 -22.92 -7.65 -9.53
N SER A 204 -23.91 -8.52 -9.33
CA SER A 204 -23.68 -9.89 -8.81
C SER A 204 -23.11 -10.85 -9.85
N GLU A 205 -23.33 -10.60 -11.14
CA GLU A 205 -22.64 -11.25 -12.27
C GLU A 205 -21.28 -10.61 -12.61
N ARG A 206 -20.90 -9.56 -11.86
CA ARG A 206 -19.61 -8.87 -11.88
C ARG A 206 -19.32 -8.07 -13.15
N TRP A 207 -20.35 -7.64 -13.89
CA TRP A 207 -20.17 -6.80 -15.09
C TRP A 207 -19.57 -5.42 -14.76
N PHE A 208 -19.97 -4.85 -13.62
CA PHE A 208 -19.37 -3.65 -13.03
C PHE A 208 -19.41 -3.70 -11.51
N THR A 209 -18.79 -2.72 -10.86
CA THR A 209 -19.00 -2.43 -9.44
C THR A 209 -18.88 -0.93 -9.16
N HIS A 210 -19.70 -0.42 -8.24
CA HIS A 210 -19.52 0.91 -7.67
C HIS A 210 -18.26 0.99 -6.79
N ALA A 211 -17.79 2.21 -6.54
CA ALA A 211 -16.62 2.46 -5.71
C ALA A 211 -16.85 2.17 -4.22
N THR A 212 -15.75 2.03 -3.48
CA THR A 212 -15.73 1.61 -2.06
C THR A 212 -16.71 2.36 -1.14
N PRO A 213 -16.83 3.71 -1.17
CA PRO A 213 -17.79 4.42 -0.30
C PRO A 213 -19.25 4.07 -0.61
N THR A 214 -19.60 3.88 -1.89
CA THR A 214 -20.93 3.42 -2.30
C THR A 214 -21.23 2.04 -1.74
N LEU A 215 -20.28 1.10 -1.83
CA LEU A 215 -20.44 -0.27 -1.29
C LEU A 215 -20.56 -0.29 0.24
N PHE A 216 -19.78 0.53 0.93
CA PHE A 216 -19.84 0.68 2.39
C PHE A 216 -21.16 1.31 2.86
N ASN A 217 -21.57 2.43 2.24
CA ASN A 217 -22.51 3.36 2.84
C ASN A 217 -23.88 3.43 2.14
N SER A 218 -24.06 2.90 0.94
CA SER A 218 -25.38 2.84 0.30
C SER A 218 -26.37 2.05 1.18
N GLY A 219 -27.57 2.62 1.38
CA GLY A 219 -28.61 2.10 2.28
C GLY A 219 -28.31 2.22 3.79
N THR A 220 -27.18 2.81 4.20
CA THR A 220 -26.86 3.05 5.62
C THR A 220 -27.51 4.33 6.15
N CYS A 221 -27.47 4.54 7.47
CA CYS A 221 -28.02 5.73 8.14
C CYS A 221 -27.40 7.07 7.69
N THR A 222 -26.22 7.06 7.07
CA THR A 222 -25.54 8.26 6.53
C THR A 222 -24.89 7.89 5.19
N PRO A 223 -25.65 7.87 4.07
CA PRO A 223 -25.21 7.30 2.81
C PRO A 223 -24.27 8.24 2.04
N GLN A 224 -23.06 8.47 2.56
CA GLN A 224 -22.01 9.15 1.83
C GLN A 224 -21.42 8.16 0.81
N MET A 225 -21.72 8.36 -0.47
CA MET A 225 -21.41 7.41 -1.56
C MET A 225 -20.34 7.93 -2.53
N SER A 226 -20.03 9.23 -2.49
CA SER A 226 -19.05 9.89 -3.35
C SER A 226 -17.60 9.55 -2.95
N SER A 227 -16.67 9.45 -3.90
CA SER A 227 -15.30 8.97 -3.60
C SER A 227 -14.24 10.05 -3.49
N CYS A 228 -14.38 11.14 -4.24
CA CYS A 228 -13.35 12.16 -4.38
C CYS A 228 -13.93 13.57 -4.25
N PHE A 229 -13.15 14.45 -3.64
CA PHE A 229 -13.49 15.84 -3.37
C PHE A 229 -12.34 16.74 -3.83
N LEU A 230 -12.65 17.86 -4.49
CA LEU A 230 -11.66 18.86 -4.92
C LEU A 230 -11.97 20.20 -4.24
N LEU A 231 -11.04 20.67 -3.42
CA LEU A 231 -11.13 21.93 -2.70
C LEU A 231 -10.17 22.96 -3.30
N THR A 232 -10.67 24.18 -3.44
CA THR A 232 -9.86 25.39 -3.54
C THR A 232 -9.69 25.96 -2.14
N MET A 233 -8.49 26.40 -1.80
CA MET A 233 -8.22 27.07 -0.53
C MET A 233 -9.07 28.35 -0.45
N PHE A 234 -9.85 28.50 0.62
CA PHE A 234 -10.96 29.46 0.66
C PHE A 234 -10.51 30.94 0.54
N GLU A 235 -9.42 31.29 1.22
CA GLU A 235 -8.77 32.61 1.18
C GLU A 235 -7.33 32.50 1.72
N ASP A 236 -6.45 33.41 1.34
CA ASP A 236 -5.12 33.63 1.95
C ASP A 236 -5.23 34.40 3.29
N SER A 237 -6.01 33.84 4.21
CA SER A 237 -6.27 34.32 5.58
C SER A 237 -6.25 33.15 6.56
N ILE A 238 -6.06 33.42 7.86
CA ILE A 238 -6.08 32.35 8.88
C ILE A 238 -7.47 31.72 8.95
N GLU A 239 -8.50 32.55 8.80
CA GLU A 239 -9.92 32.20 8.76
C GLU A 239 -10.20 31.25 7.58
N GLY A 240 -9.76 31.62 6.37
CA GLY A 240 -9.91 30.80 5.15
C GLY A 240 -9.14 29.48 5.23
N ILE A 241 -7.92 29.50 5.77
CA ILE A 241 -7.09 28.30 5.99
C ILE A 241 -7.78 27.33 6.97
N PHE A 242 -8.25 27.81 8.12
CA PHE A 242 -8.87 26.97 9.14
C PHE A 242 -10.28 26.51 8.77
N GLU A 243 -11.06 27.29 8.02
CA GLU A 243 -12.33 26.82 7.44
C GLU A 243 -12.10 25.73 6.38
N THR A 244 -11.08 25.89 5.54
CA THR A 244 -10.66 24.85 4.58
C THR A 244 -10.22 23.57 5.30
N LEU A 245 -9.44 23.69 6.39
CA LEU A 245 -9.04 22.57 7.24
C LEU A 245 -10.25 21.85 7.88
N LYS A 246 -11.23 22.61 8.38
CA LYS A 246 -12.50 22.11 8.92
C LYS A 246 -13.31 21.34 7.86
N LYS A 247 -13.41 21.88 6.64
CA LYS A 247 -14.05 21.21 5.49
C LYS A 247 -13.34 19.91 5.13
N CYS A 248 -12.00 19.92 5.04
CA CYS A 248 -11.19 18.70 4.84
C CYS A 248 -11.42 17.65 5.93
N ALA A 249 -11.51 18.05 7.21
CA ALA A 249 -11.76 17.13 8.32
C ALA A 249 -13.16 16.50 8.25
N LEU A 250 -14.20 17.26 7.92
CA LEU A 250 -15.57 16.75 7.75
C LEU A 250 -15.68 15.77 6.57
N ILE A 251 -15.00 16.05 5.46
CA ILE A 251 -14.94 15.17 4.29
C ILE A 251 -14.15 13.88 4.59
N SER A 252 -12.98 13.99 5.24
CA SER A 252 -12.17 12.82 5.61
C SER A 252 -12.90 11.91 6.59
N LYS A 253 -13.61 12.48 7.58
CA LYS A 253 -14.45 11.73 8.53
C LYS A 253 -15.45 10.81 7.82
N SER A 254 -15.95 11.25 6.68
CA SER A 254 -16.91 10.52 5.83
C SER A 254 -16.26 9.68 4.73
N ALA A 255 -14.97 9.32 4.87
CA ALA A 255 -14.19 8.48 3.97
C ALA A 255 -13.87 9.03 2.56
N GLY A 256 -14.06 10.34 2.34
CA GLY A 256 -13.71 11.01 1.09
C GLY A 256 -12.19 11.19 0.92
N GLY A 257 -11.68 10.95 -0.29
CA GLY A 257 -10.31 11.33 -0.68
C GLY A 257 -10.26 12.75 -1.23
N ILE A 258 -9.26 13.54 -0.84
CA ILE A 258 -9.21 14.99 -1.13
C ILE A 258 -8.09 15.33 -2.12
N GLY A 259 -8.40 16.16 -3.11
CA GLY A 259 -7.44 17.07 -3.75
C GLY A 259 -7.64 18.49 -3.22
N LEU A 260 -6.56 19.19 -2.89
CA LEU A 260 -6.58 20.56 -2.38
C LEU A 260 -5.53 21.39 -3.13
N ASN A 261 -5.94 22.45 -3.84
CA ASN A 261 -4.97 23.46 -4.31
C ASN A 261 -4.66 24.47 -3.19
N VAL A 262 -3.41 24.93 -3.17
CA VAL A 262 -2.93 25.94 -2.20
C VAL A 262 -2.18 27.10 -2.89
N HIS A 263 -2.43 27.28 -4.19
CA HIS A 263 -1.74 28.26 -5.05
C HIS A 263 -1.84 29.70 -4.56
N CYS A 264 -2.92 30.04 -3.86
CA CYS A 264 -3.24 31.40 -3.42
C CYS A 264 -2.50 31.84 -2.15
N ILE A 265 -1.95 30.89 -1.38
CA ILE A 265 -1.37 31.18 -0.06
C ILE A 265 -0.03 31.88 -0.20
N ARG A 266 0.16 33.00 0.50
CA ARG A 266 1.38 33.81 0.37
C ARG A 266 2.63 33.07 0.85
N ALA A 267 3.66 33.11 0.01
CA ALA A 267 4.92 32.43 0.23
C ALA A 267 5.73 32.96 1.44
N THR A 268 6.75 32.22 1.84
CA THR A 268 7.66 32.59 2.95
C THR A 268 8.26 33.99 2.75
N GLY A 269 8.28 34.80 3.80
CA GLY A 269 8.81 36.17 3.77
C GLY A 269 7.86 37.22 3.18
N SER A 270 6.65 36.84 2.76
CA SER A 270 5.62 37.80 2.31
C SER A 270 5.08 38.63 3.48
N PRO A 271 4.87 39.95 3.33
CA PRO A 271 4.38 40.78 4.42
C PRO A 271 2.95 40.43 4.83
N ILE A 272 2.62 40.64 6.11
CA ILE A 272 1.27 40.48 6.66
C ILE A 272 0.78 41.84 7.16
N ALA A 273 -0.18 42.41 6.43
CA ALA A 273 -0.89 43.61 6.84
C ALA A 273 -1.58 43.44 8.22
N GLY A 274 -1.68 44.51 9.00
CA GLY A 274 -2.24 44.50 10.35
C GLY A 274 -1.28 43.97 11.42
N THR A 275 -0.66 42.80 11.22
CA THR A 275 0.26 42.22 12.23
C THR A 275 1.70 42.75 12.16
N ASN A 276 2.08 43.37 11.03
CA ASN A 276 3.45 43.83 10.74
C ASN A 276 4.50 42.69 10.80
N GLY A 277 4.06 41.45 10.60
CA GLY A 277 4.91 40.26 10.50
C GLY A 277 5.18 39.83 9.06
N VAL A 278 5.91 38.72 8.91
CA VAL A 278 6.12 38.02 7.65
C VAL A 278 5.50 36.62 7.70
N SER A 279 5.06 36.11 6.54
CA SER A 279 4.56 34.76 6.37
C SER A 279 5.67 33.72 6.56
N ASN A 280 5.32 32.60 7.17
CA ASN A 280 6.18 31.41 7.26
C ASN A 280 5.92 30.42 6.09
N GLY A 281 5.14 30.83 5.08
CA GLY A 281 4.91 30.08 3.85
C GLY A 281 4.05 28.81 4.02
N LEU A 282 4.07 27.98 2.98
CA LEU A 282 3.27 26.76 2.87
C LEU A 282 3.63 25.69 3.91
N VAL A 283 4.92 25.51 4.25
CA VAL A 283 5.40 24.35 5.01
C VAL A 283 4.72 24.22 6.39
N PRO A 284 4.64 25.27 7.24
CA PRO A 284 3.99 25.16 8.54
C PRO A 284 2.47 24.96 8.42
N MET A 285 1.81 25.59 7.44
CA MET A 285 0.39 25.39 7.18
C MET A 285 0.11 23.93 6.81
N LEU A 286 0.88 23.36 5.87
CA LEU A 286 0.70 22.00 5.40
C LEU A 286 0.97 20.97 6.50
N ARG A 287 1.81 21.26 7.50
CA ARG A 287 1.96 20.40 8.68
C ARG A 287 0.69 20.33 9.55
N VAL A 288 -0.14 21.37 9.57
CA VAL A 288 -1.48 21.32 10.21
C VAL A 288 -2.40 20.36 9.43
N PHE A 289 -2.45 20.47 8.10
CA PHE A 289 -3.21 19.55 7.26
C PHE A 289 -2.71 18.09 7.36
N ASN A 290 -1.40 17.87 7.44
CA ASN A 290 -0.79 16.55 7.66
C ASN A 290 -1.27 15.92 8.97
N ASN A 291 -1.25 16.68 10.06
CA ASN A 291 -1.71 16.21 11.36
C ASN A 291 -3.23 15.96 11.40
N ALA A 292 -4.02 16.77 10.68
CA ALA A 292 -5.46 16.53 10.51
C ALA A 292 -5.76 15.24 9.70
N ALA A 293 -5.01 14.96 8.63
CA ALA A 293 -5.14 13.73 7.86
C ALA A 293 -4.88 12.47 8.71
N ARG A 294 -3.85 12.52 9.58
CA ARG A 294 -3.54 11.46 10.56
C ARG A 294 -4.62 11.29 11.64
N TYR A 295 -5.19 12.40 12.11
CA TYR A 295 -6.17 12.39 13.20
C TYR A 295 -7.54 11.87 12.74
N VAL A 296 -7.96 12.19 11.52
CA VAL A 296 -9.27 11.80 10.98
C VAL A 296 -9.15 10.52 10.15
N ASP A 297 -8.83 9.42 10.84
CA ASP A 297 -8.48 8.07 10.32
C ASP A 297 -9.65 7.24 9.73
N GLN A 298 -10.78 7.90 9.46
CA GLN A 298 -12.01 7.33 8.90
C GLN A 298 -12.63 6.20 9.76
N GLY A 299 -12.38 6.23 11.07
CA GLY A 299 -13.10 5.43 12.07
C GLY A 299 -12.38 4.12 12.42
N GLY A 300 -11.15 4.22 12.92
CA GLY A 300 -10.37 3.06 13.36
C GLY A 300 -9.57 2.42 12.22
N ASN A 301 -8.90 3.26 11.42
CA ASN A 301 -8.01 2.88 10.32
C ASN A 301 -8.65 1.93 9.28
N LYS A 302 -9.97 2.03 9.05
CA LYS A 302 -10.64 1.34 7.92
C LYS A 302 -10.03 1.76 6.58
N ARG A 303 -9.65 3.03 6.47
CA ARG A 303 -8.92 3.66 5.35
C ARG A 303 -8.27 4.93 5.92
N PRO A 304 -6.95 5.13 5.85
CA PRO A 304 -6.34 6.36 6.37
C PRO A 304 -6.84 7.63 5.66
N GLY A 305 -6.90 8.75 6.38
CA GLY A 305 -7.13 10.07 5.78
C GLY A 305 -6.02 10.42 4.80
N ALA A 306 -6.38 10.80 3.58
CA ALA A 306 -5.43 10.99 2.48
C ALA A 306 -5.81 12.21 1.63
N PHE A 307 -4.95 13.23 1.65
CA PHE A 307 -5.11 14.47 0.87
C PHE A 307 -3.93 14.59 -0.11
N ALA A 308 -4.21 14.92 -1.38
CA ALA A 308 -3.20 15.38 -2.33
C ALA A 308 -3.23 16.91 -2.38
N VAL A 309 -2.08 17.52 -2.08
CA VAL A 309 -1.90 18.97 -2.17
C VAL A 309 -1.32 19.29 -3.54
N TYR A 310 -1.94 20.25 -4.24
CA TYR A 310 -1.52 20.73 -5.55
C TYR A 310 -0.90 22.12 -5.46
N LEU A 311 0.23 22.29 -6.15
CA LEU A 311 0.95 23.57 -6.26
C LEU A 311 1.36 23.83 -7.72
N GLU A 312 1.26 25.08 -8.19
CA GLU A 312 1.82 25.49 -9.48
C GLU A 312 3.33 25.80 -9.37
N PRO A 313 4.16 25.45 -10.39
CA PRO A 313 5.62 25.53 -10.28
C PRO A 313 6.21 26.96 -10.24
N TRP A 314 5.40 28.02 -10.36
CA TRP A 314 5.82 29.41 -10.16
C TRP A 314 5.80 29.86 -8.69
N HIS A 315 5.25 29.07 -7.76
CA HIS A 315 5.17 29.47 -6.37
C HIS A 315 6.57 29.52 -5.69
N PRO A 316 6.93 30.55 -4.90
CA PRO A 316 8.29 30.67 -4.33
C PRO A 316 8.70 29.53 -3.39
N ASP A 317 7.77 29.00 -2.59
CA ASP A 317 8.01 27.85 -1.70
C ASP A 317 8.09 26.48 -2.44
N ILE A 318 8.15 26.46 -3.79
CA ILE A 318 8.10 25.23 -4.59
C ILE A 318 9.21 24.23 -4.27
N PHE A 319 10.41 24.70 -3.91
CA PHE A 319 11.53 23.82 -3.54
C PHE A 319 11.25 23.11 -2.21
N ASP A 320 10.75 23.84 -1.21
CA ASP A 320 10.45 23.30 0.11
C ASP A 320 9.23 22.38 0.06
N PHE A 321 8.25 22.70 -0.79
CA PHE A 321 7.11 21.84 -1.13
C PHE A 321 7.54 20.49 -1.71
N LEU A 322 8.54 20.47 -2.60
CA LEU A 322 9.12 19.22 -3.15
C LEU A 322 9.85 18.40 -2.08
N ASP A 323 10.37 19.03 -1.03
CA ASP A 323 11.09 18.34 0.04
C ASP A 323 10.18 17.73 1.12
N LEU A 324 8.92 18.16 1.23
CA LEU A 324 7.95 17.73 2.26
C LEU A 324 7.82 16.21 2.45
N ARG A 325 7.97 15.41 1.38
CA ARG A 325 7.85 13.94 1.43
C ARG A 325 9.16 13.18 1.49
N LYS A 326 10.31 13.86 1.47
CA LYS A 326 11.63 13.19 1.51
C LYS A 326 11.81 12.40 2.80
N ASN A 327 12.58 11.32 2.69
CA ASN A 327 12.79 10.43 3.85
C ASN A 327 13.74 11.08 4.87
N VAL A 328 14.66 11.93 4.41
CA VAL A 328 15.67 12.63 5.24
C VAL A 328 15.39 14.14 5.27
N GLY A 329 15.74 14.79 6.38
CA GLY A 329 15.56 16.22 6.63
C GLY A 329 15.21 16.51 8.09
N ASP A 330 14.78 17.74 8.39
CA ASP A 330 14.14 18.06 9.67
C ASP A 330 12.67 17.58 9.66
N GLU A 331 12.25 16.82 10.67
CA GLU A 331 10.86 16.42 10.89
C GLU A 331 9.91 17.62 11.06
N LEU A 332 10.44 18.80 11.41
CA LEU A 332 9.69 20.05 11.46
C LEU A 332 9.37 20.64 10.07
N GLU A 333 9.91 20.06 9.00
CA GLU A 333 9.75 20.47 7.60
C GLU A 333 9.21 19.33 6.72
N ARG A 334 8.55 18.32 7.31
CA ARG A 334 8.03 17.15 6.57
C ARG A 334 6.53 16.92 6.80
N CYS A 335 5.88 16.47 5.73
CA CYS A 335 4.45 16.12 5.64
C CYS A 335 4.28 14.77 4.93
N ARG A 336 4.78 13.69 5.53
CA ARG A 336 4.83 12.36 4.89
C ARG A 336 3.46 11.66 4.79
N ASP A 337 2.43 12.19 5.42
CA ASP A 337 1.04 11.69 5.35
C ASP A 337 0.21 12.43 4.27
N LEU A 338 0.68 13.58 3.77
CA LEU A 338 0.12 14.28 2.61
C LEU A 338 0.76 13.81 1.30
N PHE A 339 -0.04 13.66 0.24
CA PHE A 339 0.46 13.47 -1.12
C PHE A 339 0.69 14.82 -1.80
N LEU A 340 1.56 14.84 -2.81
CA LEU A 340 1.98 16.06 -3.52
C LEU A 340 1.69 15.91 -5.02
N GLY A 341 1.15 16.95 -5.64
CA GLY A 341 0.98 17.04 -7.09
C GLY A 341 1.40 18.41 -7.61
N LEU A 342 1.92 18.45 -8.83
CA LEU A 342 2.17 19.70 -9.55
C LEU A 342 1.05 19.96 -10.54
N TRP A 343 0.55 21.20 -10.55
CA TRP A 343 -0.41 21.72 -11.51
C TRP A 343 0.35 22.57 -12.52
N VAL A 344 0.73 21.97 -13.65
CA VAL A 344 1.82 22.47 -14.51
C VAL A 344 1.28 23.22 -15.73
N PRO A 345 1.56 24.53 -15.89
CA PRO A 345 1.24 25.25 -17.13
C PRO A 345 2.19 24.83 -18.26
N ASP A 346 1.71 24.87 -19.51
CA ASP A 346 2.47 24.54 -20.71
C ASP A 346 3.74 25.42 -20.81
N LEU A 347 3.64 26.69 -20.40
CA LEU A 347 4.77 27.63 -20.38
C LEU A 347 5.96 27.13 -19.54
N PHE A 348 5.74 26.43 -18.42
CA PHE A 348 6.85 25.90 -17.63
C PHE A 348 7.62 24.83 -18.42
N MET A 349 6.89 23.92 -19.08
CA MET A 349 7.47 22.87 -19.91
C MET A 349 8.23 23.47 -21.12
N GLU A 350 7.69 24.52 -21.75
CA GLU A 350 8.38 25.28 -22.79
C GLU A 350 9.67 25.94 -22.27
N ARG A 351 9.65 26.59 -21.10
CA ARG A 351 10.83 27.23 -20.51
C ARG A 351 11.91 26.20 -20.14
N VAL A 352 11.54 25.01 -19.65
CA VAL A 352 12.47 23.89 -19.38
C VAL A 352 13.09 23.34 -20.67
N ARG A 353 12.27 23.14 -21.72
CA ARG A 353 12.73 22.69 -23.05
C ARG A 353 13.76 23.65 -23.63
N ASP A 354 13.39 24.93 -23.67
CA ASP A 354 14.14 26.00 -24.35
C ASP A 354 15.30 26.59 -23.52
N ASP A 355 15.58 26.04 -22.33
CA ASP A 355 16.58 26.51 -21.36
C ASP A 355 16.44 27.98 -20.93
N LYS A 356 15.19 28.43 -20.74
CA LYS A 356 14.85 29.80 -20.38
C LYS A 356 14.78 29.99 -18.86
N VAL A 357 14.79 31.26 -18.46
CA VAL A 357 14.53 31.68 -17.08
C VAL A 357 13.09 31.36 -16.68
N TRP A 358 12.90 30.98 -15.42
CA TRP A 358 11.62 30.84 -14.74
C TRP A 358 11.61 31.76 -13.51
N SER A 359 10.55 32.55 -13.38
CA SER A 359 10.35 33.50 -12.30
C SER A 359 9.41 32.91 -11.24
N LEU A 360 9.78 33.07 -9.97
CA LEU A 360 9.00 32.65 -8.82
C LEU A 360 8.25 33.85 -8.23
N MET A 361 6.93 33.72 -8.10
CA MET A 361 5.98 34.82 -7.94
C MET A 361 5.04 34.55 -6.76
N CYS A 362 5.02 35.42 -5.75
CA CYS A 362 4.09 35.25 -4.63
C CYS A 362 2.66 35.58 -5.09
N PRO A 363 1.63 34.76 -4.79
CA PRO A 363 0.25 35.04 -5.23
C PRO A 363 -0.31 36.37 -4.68
N ALA A 364 0.18 36.83 -3.52
CA ALA A 364 -0.19 38.13 -2.94
C ALA A 364 0.44 39.34 -3.66
N GLU A 365 1.46 39.12 -4.50
CA GLU A 365 2.10 40.14 -5.36
C GLU A 365 1.65 40.01 -6.82
N CYS A 366 1.39 38.78 -7.27
CA CYS A 366 1.07 38.40 -8.64
C CYS A 366 -0.31 37.70 -8.72
N PRO A 367 -1.42 38.35 -8.32
CA PRO A 367 -2.73 37.72 -8.24
C PRO A 367 -3.29 37.30 -9.61
N GLY A 368 -4.19 36.31 -9.62
CA GLY A 368 -4.88 35.85 -10.84
C GLY A 368 -4.09 34.86 -11.72
N LEU A 369 -2.85 34.52 -11.36
CA LEU A 369 -2.08 33.46 -12.04
C LEU A 369 -2.76 32.08 -11.93
N GLU A 370 -3.38 31.75 -10.79
CA GLU A 370 -4.15 30.51 -10.63
C GLU A 370 -5.51 30.52 -11.34
N ASP A 371 -6.10 31.71 -11.54
CA ASP A 371 -7.40 31.91 -12.20
C ASP A 371 -7.29 32.06 -13.72
N SER A 372 -6.08 32.02 -14.27
CA SER A 372 -5.80 32.08 -15.71
C SER A 372 -5.07 30.83 -16.19
N TRP A 373 -5.26 30.45 -17.46
CA TRP A 373 -4.60 29.32 -18.11
C TRP A 373 -4.21 29.65 -19.56
N GLY A 374 -3.31 28.85 -20.13
CA GLY A 374 -2.82 28.97 -21.50
C GLY A 374 -2.36 30.38 -21.86
N LYS A 375 -2.78 30.87 -23.03
CA LYS A 375 -2.37 32.19 -23.56
C LYS A 375 -2.83 33.39 -22.71
N THR A 376 -3.74 33.21 -21.76
CA THR A 376 -4.09 34.23 -20.76
C THR A 376 -3.11 34.22 -19.59
N PHE A 377 -2.78 33.02 -19.07
CA PHE A 377 -1.74 32.83 -18.05
C PHE A 377 -0.39 33.33 -18.55
N GLU A 378 0.01 32.94 -19.78
CA GLU A 378 1.29 33.34 -20.37
C GLU A 378 1.47 34.86 -20.38
N LYS A 379 0.46 35.61 -20.83
CA LYS A 379 0.50 37.07 -20.90
C LYS A 379 0.56 37.73 -19.52
N LEU A 380 -0.20 37.21 -18.56
CA LEU A 380 -0.19 37.73 -17.19
C LEU A 380 1.16 37.46 -16.51
N TYR A 381 1.69 36.25 -16.70
CA TYR A 381 2.99 35.85 -16.18
C TYR A 381 4.14 36.66 -16.80
N THR A 382 4.22 36.79 -18.14
CA THR A 382 5.29 37.61 -18.76
C THR A 382 5.16 39.08 -18.39
N LYS A 383 3.94 39.62 -18.25
CA LYS A 383 3.74 40.99 -17.73
C LYS A 383 4.37 41.15 -16.34
N TYR A 384 4.16 40.21 -15.42
CA TYR A 384 4.80 40.28 -14.11
C TYR A 384 6.33 40.09 -14.16
N GLU A 385 6.87 39.34 -15.14
CA GLU A 385 8.33 39.31 -15.38
C GLU A 385 8.86 40.67 -15.90
N GLU A 386 8.12 41.32 -16.81
CA GLU A 386 8.44 42.64 -17.39
C GLU A 386 8.32 43.78 -16.37
N GLU A 387 7.34 43.73 -15.47
CA GLU A 387 7.14 44.69 -14.36
C GLU A 387 8.13 44.48 -13.20
N GLY A 388 9.02 43.47 -13.27
CA GLY A 388 9.93 43.13 -12.18
C GLY A 388 9.25 42.52 -10.95
N CYS A 389 7.98 42.10 -11.09
CA CYS A 389 7.14 41.57 -10.03
C CYS A 389 7.42 40.07 -9.82
N TYR A 390 8.58 39.75 -9.23
CA TYR A 390 8.95 38.40 -8.86
C TYR A 390 9.87 38.38 -7.63
N ARG A 391 9.82 37.30 -6.86
CA ARG A 391 10.69 37.09 -5.68
C ARG A 391 12.06 36.53 -6.04
N LYS A 392 12.16 35.75 -7.13
CA LYS A 392 13.41 35.11 -7.55
C LYS A 392 13.33 34.64 -8.99
N GLN A 393 14.42 34.75 -9.73
CA GLN A 393 14.58 34.10 -11.04
C GLN A 393 15.57 32.94 -10.95
N ILE A 394 15.30 31.87 -11.70
CA ILE A 394 16.11 30.65 -11.78
C ILE A 394 16.13 30.12 -13.22
N PRO A 395 17.12 29.31 -13.64
CA PRO A 395 16.98 28.50 -14.85
C PRO A 395 15.84 27.50 -14.67
N ALA A 396 14.92 27.39 -15.63
CA ALA A 396 13.77 26.49 -15.52
C ALA A 396 14.21 25.03 -15.29
N ARG A 397 15.30 24.61 -15.96
CA ARG A 397 15.90 23.28 -15.81
C ARG A 397 16.33 22.94 -14.37
N LYS A 398 16.73 23.92 -13.55
CA LYS A 398 17.09 23.69 -12.14
C LYS A 398 15.91 23.24 -11.29
N LEU A 399 14.72 23.81 -11.53
CA LEU A 399 13.50 23.34 -10.88
C LEU A 399 13.12 21.95 -11.42
N TRP A 400 13.24 21.72 -12.73
CA TRP A 400 13.00 20.42 -13.35
C TRP A 400 13.88 19.29 -12.78
N GLU A 401 15.18 19.52 -12.60
CA GLU A 401 16.12 18.60 -11.93
C GLU A 401 15.68 18.25 -10.51
N THR A 402 15.11 19.22 -9.79
CA THR A 402 14.58 19.01 -8.43
C THR A 402 13.30 18.19 -8.45
N ILE A 403 12.37 18.48 -9.37
CA ILE A 403 11.13 17.69 -9.57
C ILE A 403 11.48 16.23 -9.88
N VAL A 404 12.36 16.00 -10.86
CA VAL A 404 12.74 14.65 -11.31
C VAL A 404 13.51 13.88 -10.23
N SER A 405 14.41 14.53 -9.47
CA SER A 405 15.12 13.86 -8.37
C SER A 405 14.20 13.51 -7.19
N THR A 406 13.26 14.40 -6.81
CA THR A 406 12.23 14.09 -5.80
C THR A 406 11.30 12.95 -6.24
N GLN A 407 10.95 12.87 -7.52
CA GLN A 407 10.19 11.74 -8.08
C GLN A 407 10.96 10.41 -8.00
N ILE A 408 12.27 10.44 -8.27
CA ILE A 408 13.15 9.26 -8.14
C ILE A 408 13.27 8.80 -6.68
N GLU A 409 13.33 9.73 -5.71
CA GLU A 409 13.41 9.38 -4.27
C GLU A 409 12.06 8.91 -3.70
N THR A 410 10.95 9.58 -4.03
CA THR A 410 9.67 9.46 -3.29
C THR A 410 8.49 8.91 -4.11
N GLY A 411 8.65 8.75 -5.42
CA GLY A 411 7.60 8.35 -6.36
C GLY A 411 6.63 9.47 -6.77
N VAL A 412 6.77 10.67 -6.22
CA VAL A 412 5.91 11.86 -6.40
C VAL A 412 6.80 13.14 -6.40
N PRO A 413 6.32 14.37 -6.69
CA PRO A 413 4.94 14.78 -6.95
C PRO A 413 4.34 14.14 -8.21
N TYR A 414 3.01 14.06 -8.21
CA TYR A 414 2.21 13.80 -9.41
C TYR A 414 2.45 14.89 -10.48
N MET A 415 2.24 14.57 -11.75
CA MET A 415 2.33 15.52 -12.87
C MET A 415 1.01 15.64 -13.60
N VAL A 416 0.34 16.79 -13.46
CA VAL A 416 -0.93 17.08 -14.13
C VAL A 416 -0.84 18.44 -14.83
N TYR A 417 -1.17 18.50 -16.11
CA TYR A 417 -0.92 19.65 -16.97
C TYR A 417 -2.13 20.60 -16.99
N LYS A 418 -2.03 21.69 -16.22
CA LYS A 418 -3.06 22.73 -16.00
C LYS A 418 -3.78 23.13 -17.28
N ASP A 419 -3.02 23.51 -18.30
CA ASP A 419 -3.57 24.10 -19.51
C ASP A 419 -4.28 23.04 -20.36
N THR A 420 -3.77 21.82 -20.40
CA THR A 420 -4.41 20.70 -21.12
C THR A 420 -5.64 20.16 -20.38
N CYS A 421 -5.66 20.21 -19.04
CA CYS A 421 -6.86 19.97 -18.24
C CYS A 421 -7.96 20.99 -18.55
N ASN A 422 -7.65 22.28 -18.54
CA ASN A 422 -8.62 23.35 -18.79
C ASN A 422 -9.12 23.37 -20.25
N ARG A 423 -8.19 23.36 -21.21
CA ARG A 423 -8.44 23.37 -22.68
C ARG A 423 -9.31 22.21 -23.18
N LYS A 424 -9.29 21.08 -22.46
CA LYS A 424 -9.98 19.84 -22.84
C LYS A 424 -11.01 19.42 -21.78
N SER A 425 -11.68 20.37 -21.13
CA SER A 425 -12.74 20.10 -20.14
C SER A 425 -14.08 20.66 -20.59
N ASN A 426 -15.14 19.85 -20.46
CA ASN A 426 -16.51 20.31 -20.68
C ASN A 426 -17.01 21.29 -19.60
N GLN A 427 -16.26 21.47 -18.50
CA GLN A 427 -16.52 22.46 -17.45
C GLN A 427 -15.81 23.81 -17.68
N GLN A 428 -15.15 24.04 -18.83
CA GLN A 428 -14.43 25.30 -19.09
C GLN A 428 -15.32 26.58 -19.10
N ASN A 429 -16.65 26.43 -19.10
CA ASN A 429 -17.60 27.55 -18.95
C ASN A 429 -17.80 28.00 -17.49
N LEU A 430 -17.27 27.27 -16.50
CA LEU A 430 -17.41 27.59 -15.07
C LEU A 430 -16.32 28.53 -14.55
N GLY A 431 -15.13 28.45 -15.14
CA GLY A 431 -13.92 29.13 -14.69
C GLY A 431 -12.69 28.22 -14.79
N THR A 432 -11.57 28.68 -14.26
CA THR A 432 -10.30 27.93 -14.31
C THR A 432 -10.29 26.80 -13.28
N ILE A 433 -10.03 25.58 -13.74
CA ILE A 433 -9.81 24.40 -12.90
C ILE A 433 -8.40 24.50 -12.29
N LYS A 434 -8.32 24.42 -10.96
CA LYS A 434 -7.11 24.67 -10.17
C LYS A 434 -6.39 23.40 -9.69
N CYS A 435 -7.01 22.22 -9.73
CA CYS A 435 -6.35 20.95 -9.36
C CYS A 435 -7.07 19.70 -9.89
N SER A 436 -6.50 18.53 -9.58
CA SER A 436 -7.15 17.23 -9.65
C SER A 436 -7.45 16.68 -8.24
N ASN A 437 -8.07 15.51 -8.13
CA ASN A 437 -8.28 14.80 -6.86
C ASN A 437 -7.01 14.10 -6.32
N LEU A 438 -7.19 13.31 -5.25
CA LEU A 438 -6.19 12.41 -4.67
C LEU A 438 -5.52 11.44 -5.65
N CYS A 439 -6.24 10.98 -6.70
CA CYS A 439 -5.80 9.90 -7.58
C CYS A 439 -5.50 10.32 -9.03
N THR A 440 -5.53 11.63 -9.34
CA THR A 440 -5.17 12.26 -10.63
C THR A 440 -6.07 11.94 -11.84
N GLU A 441 -7.24 11.32 -11.64
CA GLU A 441 -8.24 11.04 -12.69
C GLU A 441 -9.38 12.04 -12.74
N VAL A 442 -9.73 12.69 -11.62
CA VAL A 442 -10.88 13.60 -11.55
C VAL A 442 -10.41 15.04 -11.80
N VAL A 443 -11.03 15.72 -12.77
CA VAL A 443 -10.66 17.08 -13.19
C VAL A 443 -11.93 17.92 -13.25
N LEU A 444 -12.23 18.64 -12.17
CA LEU A 444 -13.48 19.36 -11.96
C LEU A 444 -13.21 20.77 -11.42
N TYR A 445 -14.11 21.71 -11.75
CA TYR A 445 -14.08 23.07 -11.21
C TYR A 445 -14.38 23.10 -9.70
N SER A 446 -13.66 23.95 -8.96
CA SER A 446 -13.88 24.22 -7.54
C SER A 446 -13.54 25.66 -7.16
N SER A 447 -14.29 26.22 -6.22
CA SER A 447 -14.18 27.61 -5.73
C SER A 447 -14.33 27.67 -4.21
N HIS A 448 -14.41 28.87 -3.64
CA HIS A 448 -14.77 29.06 -2.23
C HIS A 448 -16.22 28.60 -1.92
N GLU A 449 -17.13 28.66 -2.90
CA GLU A 449 -18.55 28.28 -2.77
C GLU A 449 -18.87 26.86 -3.24
N GLU A 450 -17.99 26.23 -4.02
CA GLU A 450 -18.24 24.94 -4.68
C GLU A 450 -17.04 24.01 -4.49
N ILE A 451 -17.24 22.94 -3.71
CA ILE A 451 -16.27 21.86 -3.56
C ILE A 451 -16.69 20.76 -4.52
N ALA A 452 -15.87 20.48 -5.54
CA ALA A 452 -16.22 19.49 -6.54
C ALA A 452 -16.29 18.09 -5.93
N VAL A 453 -17.21 17.27 -6.43
CA VAL A 453 -17.47 15.91 -5.96
C VAL A 453 -17.41 14.96 -7.15
N CYS A 454 -16.90 13.74 -6.97
CA CYS A 454 -16.99 12.71 -8.00
C CYS A 454 -17.56 11.38 -7.49
N ASN A 455 -18.48 10.85 -8.29
CA ASN A 455 -19.28 9.65 -8.06
C ASN A 455 -18.74 8.57 -9.00
N LEU A 456 -18.17 7.48 -8.46
CA LEU A 456 -17.31 6.57 -9.22
C LEU A 456 -17.84 5.13 -9.33
N ALA A 457 -17.66 4.51 -10.48
CA ALA A 457 -17.89 3.08 -10.72
C ALA A 457 -16.91 2.54 -11.79
N SER A 458 -16.57 1.25 -11.73
CA SER A 458 -15.64 0.59 -12.66
C SER A 458 -16.29 -0.59 -13.36
N ILE A 459 -16.22 -0.63 -14.70
CA ILE A 459 -16.67 -1.74 -15.54
C ILE A 459 -15.57 -2.82 -15.63
N ALA A 460 -15.93 -4.09 -15.54
CA ALA A 460 -14.99 -5.22 -15.56
C ALA A 460 -14.79 -5.77 -16.98
N LEU A 461 -13.78 -5.25 -17.69
CA LEU A 461 -13.57 -5.51 -19.12
C LEU A 461 -13.40 -7.00 -19.46
N SER A 462 -12.86 -7.79 -18.53
CA SER A 462 -12.74 -9.26 -18.64
C SER A 462 -14.07 -10.00 -18.82
N ARG A 463 -15.21 -9.39 -18.46
CA ARG A 463 -16.54 -10.02 -18.62
C ARG A 463 -17.10 -9.95 -20.03
N PHE A 464 -16.60 -9.04 -20.86
CA PHE A 464 -17.09 -8.77 -22.22
C PHE A 464 -16.34 -9.57 -23.29
N VAL A 465 -15.35 -10.40 -22.90
CA VAL A 465 -14.68 -11.33 -23.80
C VAL A 465 -15.44 -12.67 -23.80
N THR A 466 -15.89 -13.11 -24.97
CA THR A 466 -16.62 -14.38 -25.14
C THR A 466 -15.66 -15.59 -25.19
N SER A 467 -16.21 -16.80 -25.14
CA SER A 467 -15.46 -18.06 -25.30
C SER A 467 -14.70 -18.15 -26.64
N GLU A 468 -15.19 -17.45 -27.66
CA GLU A 468 -14.65 -17.40 -29.01
C GLU A 468 -13.54 -16.33 -29.16
N LYS A 469 -13.19 -15.64 -28.07
CA LYS A 469 -12.29 -14.47 -28.02
C LYS A 469 -12.79 -13.29 -28.85
N ILE A 470 -14.09 -13.01 -28.78
CA ILE A 470 -14.70 -11.80 -29.35
C ILE A 470 -14.99 -10.84 -28.20
N PHE A 471 -14.83 -9.53 -28.41
CA PHE A 471 -15.18 -8.51 -27.43
C PHE A 471 -16.58 -7.94 -27.72
N ASP A 472 -17.51 -8.07 -26.77
CA ASP A 472 -18.88 -7.60 -26.91
C ASP A 472 -19.04 -6.11 -26.56
N PHE A 473 -18.87 -5.27 -27.59
CA PHE A 473 -19.11 -3.83 -27.49
C PHE A 473 -20.59 -3.45 -27.28
N LYS A 474 -21.56 -4.32 -27.61
CA LYS A 474 -22.99 -4.03 -27.40
C LYS A 474 -23.34 -4.19 -25.93
N MET A 475 -22.92 -5.29 -25.31
CA MET A 475 -23.06 -5.46 -23.86
C MET A 475 -22.27 -4.41 -23.08
N LEU A 476 -21.09 -3.98 -23.56
CA LEU A 476 -20.35 -2.86 -22.96
C LEU A 476 -21.13 -1.54 -23.03
N CYS A 477 -21.80 -1.27 -24.16
CA CYS A 477 -22.70 -0.11 -24.29
C CYS A 477 -23.80 -0.15 -23.22
N GLU A 478 -24.62 -1.21 -23.20
CA GLU A 478 -25.77 -1.29 -22.28
C GLU A 478 -25.34 -1.24 -20.80
N VAL A 479 -24.29 -1.96 -20.40
CA VAL A 479 -23.76 -1.88 -19.03
C VAL A 479 -23.29 -0.47 -18.69
N THR A 480 -22.69 0.27 -19.64
CA THR A 480 -22.30 1.67 -19.41
C THR A 480 -23.52 2.58 -19.24
N LYS A 481 -24.60 2.36 -20.01
CA LYS A 481 -25.86 3.10 -19.87
C LYS A 481 -26.48 2.91 -18.48
N VAL A 482 -26.49 1.68 -17.95
CA VAL A 482 -26.91 1.39 -16.57
C VAL A 482 -26.04 2.15 -15.56
N VAL A 483 -24.72 2.09 -15.70
CA VAL A 483 -23.79 2.77 -14.78
C VAL A 483 -24.01 4.28 -14.75
N VAL A 484 -24.31 4.94 -15.88
CA VAL A 484 -24.71 6.36 -15.89
C VAL A 484 -25.99 6.59 -15.09
N ARG A 485 -27.05 5.79 -15.31
CA ARG A 485 -28.31 5.91 -14.57
C ARG A 485 -28.08 5.79 -13.06
N ASN A 486 -27.23 4.86 -12.64
CA ASN A 486 -26.91 4.63 -11.22
C ASN A 486 -26.10 5.76 -10.61
N LEU A 487 -25.01 6.19 -11.26
CA LEU A 487 -24.18 7.30 -10.78
C LEU A 487 -24.97 8.63 -10.76
N ASN A 488 -25.89 8.83 -11.72
CA ASN A 488 -26.78 9.98 -11.71
C ASN A 488 -27.81 9.93 -10.57
N LYS A 489 -28.37 8.75 -10.23
CA LYS A 489 -29.24 8.60 -9.03
C LYS A 489 -28.46 8.83 -7.72
N ILE A 490 -27.19 8.38 -7.65
CA ILE A 490 -26.31 8.62 -6.47
C ILE A 490 -26.17 10.11 -6.15
N ILE A 491 -26.09 10.99 -7.15
CA ILE A 491 -26.02 12.46 -6.93
C ILE A 491 -27.21 12.98 -6.11
N ASP A 492 -28.38 12.34 -6.21
CA ASP A 492 -29.58 12.79 -5.52
C ASP A 492 -29.79 12.14 -4.15
N TYR A 493 -29.34 10.89 -3.94
CA TYR A 493 -29.42 10.17 -2.66
C TYR A 493 -28.17 10.27 -1.76
N ASN A 494 -27.05 10.82 -2.24
CA ASN A 494 -25.80 10.93 -1.48
C ASN A 494 -25.93 11.91 -0.30
N TYR A 495 -25.50 11.50 0.89
CA TYR A 495 -25.28 12.41 2.03
C TYR A 495 -24.03 13.28 1.83
N TYR A 496 -24.21 14.60 1.81
CA TYR A 496 -23.13 15.58 1.63
C TYR A 496 -22.57 16.06 2.98
N PRO A 497 -21.25 15.96 3.24
CA PRO A 497 -20.67 16.32 4.53
C PRO A 497 -20.56 17.84 4.76
N VAL A 498 -20.58 18.66 3.70
CA VAL A 498 -20.58 20.14 3.75
C VAL A 498 -21.42 20.72 2.59
N PRO A 499 -22.15 21.85 2.76
CA PRO A 499 -23.11 22.34 1.76
C PRO A 499 -22.53 22.65 0.37
N GLU A 500 -21.27 23.06 0.29
CA GLU A 500 -20.57 23.37 -0.96
C GLU A 500 -20.37 22.13 -1.84
N THR A 501 -20.35 20.93 -1.23
CA THR A 501 -20.29 19.66 -1.97
C THR A 501 -21.63 19.29 -2.59
N GLU A 502 -22.74 19.58 -1.93
CA GLU A 502 -24.07 19.41 -2.53
C GLU A 502 -24.28 20.41 -3.66
N ARG A 503 -23.96 21.69 -3.42
CA ARG A 503 -24.10 22.76 -4.42
C ARG A 503 -23.43 22.41 -5.74
N SER A 504 -22.13 22.06 -5.69
CA SER A 504 -21.36 21.70 -6.88
C SER A 504 -21.92 20.46 -7.58
N ASN A 505 -22.19 19.37 -6.82
CA ASN A 505 -22.64 18.11 -7.41
C ASN A 505 -24.06 18.22 -7.99
N LYS A 506 -24.97 19.00 -7.38
CA LYS A 506 -26.31 19.26 -7.91
C LYS A 506 -26.30 20.17 -9.15
N ARG A 507 -25.45 21.20 -9.19
CA ARG A 507 -25.35 22.18 -10.29
C ARG A 507 -24.71 21.59 -11.55
N HIS A 508 -23.67 20.78 -11.41
CA HIS A 508 -22.87 20.26 -12.55
C HIS A 508 -23.06 18.77 -12.80
N ARG A 509 -23.57 18.01 -11.83
CA ARG A 509 -23.85 16.57 -11.89
C ARG A 509 -22.72 15.67 -12.46
N PRO A 510 -21.44 15.86 -12.09
CA PRO A 510 -20.33 15.06 -12.61
C PRO A 510 -20.37 13.60 -12.14
N ILE A 511 -20.00 12.68 -13.04
CA ILE A 511 -19.77 11.26 -12.73
C ILE A 511 -18.43 10.80 -13.32
N GLY A 512 -17.86 9.73 -12.78
CA GLY A 512 -16.59 9.17 -13.24
C GLY A 512 -16.69 7.67 -13.44
N ILE A 513 -16.91 7.25 -14.68
CA ILE A 513 -16.87 5.85 -15.09
C ILE A 513 -15.43 5.48 -15.44
N GLY A 514 -14.92 4.45 -14.77
CA GLY A 514 -13.63 3.83 -15.03
C GLY A 514 -13.77 2.38 -15.50
N VAL A 515 -12.62 1.72 -15.60
CA VAL A 515 -12.52 0.30 -15.97
C VAL A 515 -11.72 -0.47 -14.92
N GLN A 516 -11.72 -1.79 -15.01
CA GLN A 516 -10.78 -2.69 -14.37
C GLN A 516 -10.57 -3.93 -15.24
N GLY A 517 -9.42 -4.59 -15.08
CA GLY A 517 -9.09 -5.80 -15.84
C GLY A 517 -8.84 -5.55 -17.33
N LEU A 518 -8.25 -4.42 -17.71
CA LEU A 518 -7.82 -4.18 -19.10
C LEU A 518 -6.78 -5.24 -19.53
N ALA A 519 -5.80 -5.54 -18.66
CA ALA A 519 -4.83 -6.61 -18.90
C ALA A 519 -5.49 -7.99 -19.00
N ASP A 520 -6.46 -8.31 -18.15
CA ASP A 520 -7.22 -9.57 -18.23
C ASP A 520 -7.95 -9.69 -19.58
N ALA A 521 -8.60 -8.63 -20.04
CA ALA A 521 -9.30 -8.61 -21.32
C ALA A 521 -8.33 -8.88 -22.49
N PHE A 522 -7.17 -8.21 -22.54
CA PHE A 522 -6.15 -8.47 -23.57
C PHE A 522 -5.62 -9.91 -23.52
N ILE A 523 -5.37 -10.46 -22.33
CA ILE A 523 -4.88 -11.84 -22.15
C ILE A 523 -5.91 -12.89 -22.59
N LEU A 524 -7.21 -12.63 -22.34
CA LEU A 524 -8.30 -13.49 -22.81
C LEU A 524 -8.44 -13.41 -24.34
N MET A 525 -8.36 -12.21 -24.91
CA MET A 525 -8.34 -11.96 -26.37
C MET A 525 -7.08 -12.50 -27.08
N ARG A 526 -6.01 -12.77 -26.33
CA ARG A 526 -4.66 -13.20 -26.79
C ARG A 526 -3.80 -12.09 -27.42
N TYR A 527 -4.03 -10.85 -27.02
CA TYR A 527 -3.23 -9.71 -27.47
C TYR A 527 -2.15 -9.35 -26.43
N PRO A 528 -0.85 -9.35 -26.77
CA PRO A 528 0.18 -8.74 -25.92
C PRO A 528 -0.16 -7.28 -25.63
N PHE A 529 0.08 -6.79 -24.41
CA PHE A 529 -0.48 -5.51 -23.94
C PHE A 529 -0.15 -4.32 -24.87
N THR A 530 1.05 -4.27 -25.45
CA THR A 530 1.52 -3.20 -26.34
C THR A 530 1.50 -3.60 -27.83
N SER A 531 0.63 -4.54 -28.21
CA SER A 531 0.34 -4.89 -29.62
C SER A 531 -0.64 -3.89 -30.24
N GLU A 532 -0.66 -3.79 -31.58
CA GLU A 532 -1.59 -2.88 -32.27
C GLU A 532 -3.06 -3.38 -32.14
N GLU A 533 -3.28 -4.68 -31.96
CA GLU A 533 -4.59 -5.28 -31.67
C GLU A 533 -5.10 -4.89 -30.27
N ALA A 534 -4.23 -4.93 -29.25
CA ALA A 534 -4.55 -4.40 -27.92
C ALA A 534 -4.78 -2.88 -27.95
N ARG A 535 -4.10 -2.16 -28.84
CA ARG A 535 -4.20 -0.71 -29.01
C ARG A 535 -5.48 -0.28 -29.74
N ASP A 536 -5.92 -1.02 -30.75
CA ASP A 536 -7.25 -0.85 -31.37
C ASP A 536 -8.36 -1.13 -30.37
N LEU A 537 -8.29 -2.28 -29.69
CA LEU A 537 -9.27 -2.66 -28.66
C LEU A 537 -9.33 -1.63 -27.53
N ASN A 538 -8.20 -1.07 -27.11
CA ASN A 538 -8.13 0.05 -26.17
C ASN A 538 -8.93 1.28 -26.68
N LYS A 539 -8.74 1.72 -27.93
CA LYS A 539 -9.51 2.84 -28.49
C LYS A 539 -11.01 2.55 -28.46
N ARG A 540 -11.41 1.40 -28.98
CA ARG A 540 -12.82 1.04 -29.21
C ARG A 540 -13.59 0.76 -27.93
N ILE A 541 -12.93 0.27 -26.88
CA ILE A 541 -13.52 0.17 -25.53
C ILE A 541 -13.90 1.56 -25.01
N PHE A 542 -12.96 2.50 -25.02
CA PHE A 542 -13.20 3.84 -24.47
C PHE A 542 -14.12 4.69 -25.36
N GLU A 543 -14.04 4.53 -26.69
CA GLU A 543 -15.02 5.12 -27.62
C GLU A 543 -16.44 4.63 -27.32
N THR A 544 -16.63 3.31 -27.16
CA THR A 544 -17.92 2.71 -26.80
C THR A 544 -18.45 3.23 -25.48
N MET A 545 -17.60 3.29 -24.45
CA MET A 545 -18.00 3.80 -23.13
C MET A 545 -18.38 5.29 -23.20
N TYR A 546 -17.67 6.10 -23.97
CA TYR A 546 -17.99 7.53 -24.10
C TYR A 546 -19.28 7.76 -24.89
N TYR A 547 -19.50 7.01 -25.98
CA TYR A 547 -20.75 7.03 -26.75
C TYR A 547 -21.95 6.66 -25.88
N ALA A 548 -21.87 5.49 -25.23
CA ALA A 548 -22.92 4.97 -24.36
C ALA A 548 -23.21 5.91 -23.18
N ALA A 549 -22.18 6.50 -22.58
CA ALA A 549 -22.36 7.40 -21.45
C ALA A 549 -23.01 8.73 -21.86
N LEU A 550 -22.63 9.29 -23.01
CA LEU A 550 -23.26 10.46 -23.58
C LEU A 550 -24.72 10.19 -23.96
N GLU A 551 -25.03 9.04 -24.58
CA GLU A 551 -26.39 8.68 -24.93
C GLU A 551 -27.28 8.54 -23.69
N ALA A 552 -26.86 7.77 -22.67
CA ALA A 552 -27.63 7.65 -21.43
C ALA A 552 -27.78 8.98 -20.68
N SER A 553 -26.77 9.86 -20.74
CA SER A 553 -26.88 11.19 -20.15
C SER A 553 -27.82 12.11 -20.95
N CYS A 554 -27.96 11.89 -22.27
CA CYS A 554 -28.92 12.57 -23.13
C CYS A 554 -30.36 12.06 -22.92
N GLU A 555 -30.56 10.74 -22.79
CA GLU A 555 -31.84 10.12 -22.41
C GLU A 555 -32.34 10.65 -21.05
N LEU A 556 -31.43 10.80 -20.09
CA LEU A 556 -31.73 11.44 -18.80
C LEU A 556 -32.02 12.94 -18.92
N ALA A 557 -31.49 13.64 -19.92
CA ALA A 557 -31.77 15.06 -20.16
C ALA A 557 -33.12 15.28 -20.87
N GLU A 558 -33.49 14.41 -21.81
CA GLU A 558 -34.85 14.41 -22.40
C GLU A 558 -35.93 14.21 -21.32
N LYS A 559 -35.66 13.37 -20.30
CA LYS A 559 -36.60 13.08 -19.21
C LYS A 559 -36.60 14.10 -18.06
N TYR A 560 -35.47 14.71 -17.73
CA TYR A 560 -35.30 15.53 -16.50
C TYR A 560 -34.72 16.95 -16.75
N GLY A 561 -34.47 17.32 -17.99
CA GLY A 561 -33.67 18.49 -18.38
C GLY A 561 -32.15 18.26 -18.23
N PRO A 562 -31.30 19.07 -18.88
CA PRO A 562 -29.85 19.02 -18.70
C PRO A 562 -29.42 19.45 -17.28
N TYR A 563 -28.12 19.42 -16.97
CA TYR A 563 -27.60 19.99 -15.71
C TYR A 563 -27.63 21.53 -15.73
N SER A 564 -27.75 22.16 -14.55
CA SER A 564 -28.03 23.60 -14.40
C SER A 564 -26.96 24.56 -14.94
N SER A 565 -25.79 24.06 -15.35
CA SER A 565 -24.72 24.84 -15.97
C SER A 565 -24.31 24.28 -17.35
N TYR A 566 -25.25 23.64 -18.05
CA TYR A 566 -25.06 23.10 -19.39
C TYR A 566 -24.80 24.20 -20.42
N ASP A 567 -25.52 25.31 -20.35
CA ASP A 567 -25.42 26.37 -21.35
C ASP A 567 -24.02 27.00 -21.36
N GLY A 568 -23.47 27.20 -22.56
CA GLY A 568 -22.12 27.71 -22.78
C GLY A 568 -21.01 26.67 -22.66
N SER A 569 -21.29 25.45 -22.16
CA SER A 569 -20.34 24.33 -22.18
C SER A 569 -19.98 23.91 -23.62
N PRO A 570 -18.83 23.27 -23.85
CA PRO A 570 -18.50 22.66 -25.15
C PRO A 570 -19.59 21.75 -25.73
N VAL A 571 -20.18 20.85 -24.94
CA VAL A 571 -21.24 19.95 -25.44
C VAL A 571 -22.49 20.73 -25.88
N SER A 572 -22.83 21.84 -25.23
CA SER A 572 -23.92 22.75 -25.66
C SER A 572 -23.65 23.43 -27.01
N LYS A 573 -22.39 23.46 -27.44
CA LYS A 573 -21.93 23.96 -28.74
C LYS A 573 -21.67 22.81 -29.74
N GLY A 574 -22.10 21.59 -29.41
CA GLY A 574 -21.88 20.38 -30.21
C GLY A 574 -20.45 19.83 -30.17
N ILE A 575 -19.58 20.33 -29.30
CA ILE A 575 -18.16 19.95 -29.19
C ILE A 575 -18.03 18.82 -28.16
N LEU A 576 -17.62 17.63 -28.61
CA LEU A 576 -17.37 16.45 -27.79
C LEU A 576 -15.89 16.33 -27.45
N GLN A 577 -15.53 15.41 -26.54
CA GLN A 577 -14.17 15.31 -26.02
C GLN A 577 -13.12 15.11 -27.12
N PHE A 578 -13.35 14.21 -28.07
CA PHE A 578 -12.36 13.90 -29.11
C PHE A 578 -12.11 15.08 -30.07
N ASP A 579 -13.08 15.98 -30.25
CA ASP A 579 -12.89 17.23 -30.99
C ASP A 579 -11.83 18.13 -30.30
N MET A 580 -11.80 18.15 -28.96
CA MET A 580 -10.80 18.87 -28.16
C MET A 580 -9.39 18.26 -28.24
N TRP A 581 -9.28 17.05 -28.81
CA TRP A 581 -8.02 16.39 -29.13
C TRP A 581 -7.66 16.46 -30.62
N GLY A 582 -8.57 16.92 -31.48
CA GLY A 582 -8.41 16.84 -32.94
C GLY A 582 -8.45 15.41 -33.48
N VAL A 583 -9.16 14.50 -32.79
CA VAL A 583 -9.24 13.07 -33.14
C VAL A 583 -10.58 12.77 -33.80
N THR A 584 -10.55 12.12 -34.95
CA THR A 584 -11.76 11.53 -35.57
C THR A 584 -12.02 10.15 -34.91
N PRO A 585 -13.26 9.86 -34.47
CA PRO A 585 -13.63 8.54 -33.93
C PRO A 585 -13.70 7.47 -35.04
N THR A 586 -13.92 6.21 -34.66
CA THR A 586 -14.21 5.15 -35.63
C THR A 586 -15.64 5.25 -36.16
N ASP A 587 -15.97 4.42 -37.16
CA ASP A 587 -17.32 4.23 -37.70
C ASP A 587 -18.18 3.26 -36.87
N GLN A 588 -17.70 2.82 -35.70
CA GLN A 588 -18.38 1.84 -34.86
C GLN A 588 -19.70 2.38 -34.25
N TRP A 589 -19.84 3.70 -34.08
CA TRP A 589 -21.02 4.32 -33.45
C TRP A 589 -21.47 5.59 -34.20
N ASP A 590 -22.78 5.86 -34.22
CA ASP A 590 -23.36 7.00 -34.94
C ASP A 590 -23.25 8.31 -34.12
N TRP A 591 -22.03 8.87 -34.14
CA TRP A 591 -21.72 10.16 -33.56
C TRP A 591 -22.52 11.33 -34.17
N VAL A 592 -23.10 11.19 -35.37
CA VAL A 592 -23.88 12.25 -36.02
C VAL A 592 -25.28 12.30 -35.42
N THR A 593 -25.96 11.17 -35.33
CA THR A 593 -27.27 11.07 -34.66
C THR A 593 -27.16 11.43 -33.19
N LEU A 594 -26.11 10.99 -32.49
CA LEU A 594 -25.91 11.36 -31.07
C LEU A 594 -25.70 12.86 -30.88
N ARG A 595 -24.91 13.54 -31.73
CA ARG A 595 -24.82 15.01 -31.70
C ARG A 595 -26.17 15.68 -31.96
N GLY A 596 -26.98 15.13 -32.88
CA GLY A 596 -28.34 15.59 -33.12
C GLY A 596 -29.26 15.49 -31.89
N LYS A 597 -29.20 14.37 -31.15
CA LYS A 597 -29.89 14.20 -29.86
C LYS A 597 -29.41 15.24 -28.83
N ILE A 598 -28.09 15.36 -28.64
CA ILE A 598 -27.48 16.28 -27.66
C ILE A 598 -27.83 17.75 -27.96
N ALA A 599 -27.82 18.16 -29.23
CA ALA A 599 -28.22 19.51 -29.63
C ALA A 599 -29.70 19.82 -29.35
N LYS A 600 -30.57 18.80 -29.31
CA LYS A 600 -32.01 18.94 -29.03
C LYS A 600 -32.36 18.88 -27.54
N TYR A 601 -31.69 18.03 -26.76
CA TYR A 601 -32.08 17.70 -25.37
C TYR A 601 -31.03 18.06 -24.31
N GLY A 602 -29.78 18.27 -24.72
CA GLY A 602 -28.63 18.37 -23.84
C GLY A 602 -28.20 17.03 -23.22
N ILE A 603 -27.41 17.11 -22.15
CA ILE A 603 -27.00 15.96 -21.33
C ILE A 603 -27.16 16.27 -19.84
N ARG A 604 -27.40 15.25 -19.03
CA ARG A 604 -27.71 15.36 -17.59
C ARG A 604 -26.48 15.53 -16.70
N ASN A 605 -25.28 15.23 -17.21
CA ASN A 605 -24.03 15.19 -16.46
C ASN A 605 -22.93 15.98 -17.18
N SER A 606 -22.20 16.85 -16.49
CA SER A 606 -21.16 17.69 -17.13
C SER A 606 -19.92 16.92 -17.59
N VAL A 607 -19.57 15.83 -16.92
CA VAL A 607 -18.49 14.90 -17.31
C VAL A 607 -18.86 13.49 -16.88
N LEU A 608 -18.27 12.50 -17.55
CA LEU A 608 -18.74 11.12 -17.58
C LEU A 608 -17.66 10.07 -17.25
N LEU A 609 -16.44 10.21 -17.77
CA LEU A 609 -15.41 9.17 -17.74
C LEU A 609 -14.17 9.63 -16.96
N ALA A 610 -13.72 8.78 -16.02
CA ALA A 610 -12.54 9.01 -15.20
C ALA A 610 -11.93 7.67 -14.71
N PRO A 611 -11.00 7.05 -15.45
CA PRO A 611 -10.37 5.79 -15.04
C PRO A 611 -9.47 5.94 -13.80
N MET A 612 -10.05 5.62 -12.64
CA MET A 612 -9.42 5.64 -11.32
C MET A 612 -8.60 4.37 -11.01
N PRO A 613 -7.80 4.33 -9.92
CA PRO A 613 -7.14 3.12 -9.43
C PRO A 613 -8.17 2.22 -8.73
N THR A 614 -8.15 0.92 -9.02
CA THR A 614 -9.21 -0.02 -8.56
C THR A 614 -8.75 -1.06 -7.54
N ALA A 615 -7.62 -0.84 -6.84
CA ALA A 615 -7.00 -1.76 -5.89
C ALA A 615 -7.95 -2.67 -5.09
N SER A 616 -8.92 -2.08 -4.37
CA SER A 616 -9.88 -2.87 -3.59
C SER A 616 -10.93 -3.57 -4.45
N THR A 617 -11.53 -2.87 -5.41
CA THR A 617 -12.67 -3.38 -6.20
C THR A 617 -12.26 -4.42 -7.23
N ALA A 618 -11.08 -4.28 -7.85
CA ALA A 618 -10.50 -5.30 -8.72
C ALA A 618 -10.07 -6.55 -7.93
N GLN A 619 -9.49 -6.39 -6.73
CA GLN A 619 -9.22 -7.54 -5.85
C GLN A 619 -10.51 -8.29 -5.46
N ILE A 620 -11.63 -7.58 -5.25
CA ILE A 620 -12.93 -8.21 -4.97
C ILE A 620 -13.41 -9.03 -6.18
N LEU A 621 -13.47 -8.43 -7.39
CA LEU A 621 -14.00 -9.12 -8.57
C LEU A 621 -13.06 -10.21 -9.13
N GLY A 622 -11.75 -10.08 -8.90
CA GLY A 622 -10.70 -11.02 -9.33
C GLY A 622 -9.80 -10.54 -10.47
N ASN A 623 -9.89 -9.25 -10.85
CA ASN A 623 -9.19 -8.66 -12.01
C ASN A 623 -7.87 -7.96 -11.62
N ASN A 624 -7.05 -7.60 -12.61
CA ASN A 624 -5.96 -6.63 -12.48
C ASN A 624 -6.49 -5.20 -12.32
N GLU A 625 -5.65 -4.29 -11.83
CA GLU A 625 -6.06 -2.91 -11.54
C GLU A 625 -6.25 -2.06 -12.81
N SER A 626 -7.43 -1.42 -12.91
CA SER A 626 -7.72 -0.33 -13.84
C SER A 626 -7.26 -0.60 -15.29
N ILE A 627 -6.52 0.36 -15.85
CA ILE A 627 -5.84 0.36 -17.14
C ILE A 627 -4.40 -0.21 -17.09
N GLU A 628 -3.96 -0.79 -15.97
CA GLU A 628 -2.55 -1.20 -15.80
C GLU A 628 -2.25 -2.58 -16.42
N PRO A 629 -1.02 -2.79 -16.96
CA PRO A 629 -0.49 -4.12 -17.21
C PRO A 629 -0.22 -4.89 -15.90
N TYR A 630 0.07 -6.19 -15.99
CA TYR A 630 0.53 -6.94 -14.81
C TYR A 630 1.91 -6.45 -14.36
N THR A 631 1.99 -6.03 -13.09
CA THR A 631 3.25 -5.56 -12.48
C THR A 631 4.24 -6.70 -12.17
N SER A 632 3.74 -7.95 -12.11
CA SER A 632 4.49 -9.20 -11.98
C SER A 632 3.56 -10.39 -12.23
N ASN A 633 4.06 -11.50 -12.81
CA ASN A 633 3.29 -12.75 -12.89
C ASN A 633 3.38 -13.62 -11.61
N VAL A 634 4.12 -13.19 -10.58
CA VAL A 634 4.04 -13.75 -9.22
C VAL A 634 4.15 -12.65 -8.17
N TYR A 635 3.26 -12.64 -7.18
CA TYR A 635 3.21 -11.64 -6.13
C TYR A 635 2.74 -12.25 -4.80
N THR A 636 3.17 -11.65 -3.69
CA THR A 636 2.75 -12.08 -2.35
C THR A 636 1.50 -11.31 -1.92
N ARG A 637 0.43 -12.02 -1.52
CA ARG A 637 -0.74 -11.43 -0.87
C ARG A 637 -0.75 -11.73 0.62
N ASN A 638 -0.80 -10.67 1.43
CA ASN A 638 -0.92 -10.77 2.88
C ASN A 638 -2.40 -10.74 3.28
N VAL A 639 -2.86 -11.77 4.00
CA VAL A 639 -4.14 -11.84 4.70
C VAL A 639 -3.89 -12.01 6.20
N LEU A 640 -4.94 -11.96 7.02
CA LEU A 640 -4.81 -12.01 8.49
C LEU A 640 -4.10 -13.27 9.02
N SER A 641 -4.17 -14.39 8.29
CA SER A 641 -3.56 -15.67 8.62
C SER A 641 -2.18 -15.93 7.98
N GLY A 642 -1.68 -15.07 7.08
CA GLY A 642 -0.35 -15.25 6.51
C GLY A 642 -0.09 -14.57 5.16
N SER A 643 1.08 -14.87 4.60
CA SER A 643 1.59 -14.36 3.32
C SER A 643 1.57 -15.47 2.26
N PHE A 644 0.68 -15.35 1.28
CA PHE A 644 0.46 -16.36 0.23
C PHE A 644 1.17 -15.95 -1.06
N GLN A 645 1.86 -16.87 -1.72
CA GLN A 645 2.36 -16.65 -3.08
C GLN A 645 1.23 -16.89 -4.09
N VAL A 646 0.97 -15.89 -4.92
CA VAL A 646 -0.09 -15.91 -5.93
C VAL A 646 0.55 -15.68 -7.30
N PHE A 647 0.34 -16.62 -8.20
CA PHE A 647 0.75 -16.50 -9.60
C PHE A 647 -0.36 -15.86 -10.44
N ASN A 648 -0.01 -15.30 -11.59
CA ASN A 648 -0.99 -14.91 -12.61
C ASN A 648 -1.77 -16.15 -13.06
N MET A 649 -3.06 -16.21 -12.71
CA MET A 649 -3.93 -17.36 -12.95
C MET A 649 -4.04 -17.71 -14.45
N HIS A 650 -4.01 -16.69 -15.32
CA HIS A 650 -4.06 -16.89 -16.77
C HIS A 650 -2.80 -17.60 -17.27
N LEU A 651 -1.61 -17.13 -16.85
CA LEU A 651 -0.33 -17.77 -17.16
C LEU A 651 -0.26 -19.19 -16.60
N MET A 652 -0.72 -19.41 -15.37
CA MET A 652 -0.78 -20.75 -14.76
C MET A 652 -1.65 -21.70 -15.59
N ASN A 653 -2.84 -21.26 -16.02
CA ASN A 653 -3.73 -22.04 -16.88
C ASN A 653 -3.10 -22.35 -18.24
N ASP A 654 -2.35 -21.41 -18.83
CA ASP A 654 -1.64 -21.61 -20.09
C ASP A 654 -0.49 -22.61 -19.95
N LEU A 655 0.35 -22.48 -18.93
CA LEU A 655 1.45 -23.40 -18.67
C LEU A 655 0.95 -24.81 -18.32
N ILE A 656 -0.21 -24.95 -17.67
CA ILE A 656 -0.86 -26.26 -17.45
C ILE A 656 -1.34 -26.86 -18.78
N ARG A 657 -1.95 -26.07 -19.68
CA ARG A 657 -2.39 -26.55 -21.00
C ARG A 657 -1.24 -26.91 -21.95
N LEU A 658 -0.03 -26.42 -21.69
CA LEU A 658 1.21 -26.76 -22.39
C LEU A 658 2.02 -27.88 -21.68
N ASP A 659 1.52 -28.42 -20.57
CA ASP A 659 2.21 -29.36 -19.66
C ASP A 659 3.61 -28.87 -19.18
N LEU A 660 3.75 -27.55 -19.04
CA LEU A 660 4.96 -26.86 -18.56
C LEU A 660 4.90 -26.48 -17.07
N TRP A 661 3.81 -26.79 -16.37
CA TRP A 661 3.57 -26.37 -14.98
C TRP A 661 4.05 -27.41 -13.94
N ASP A 662 5.37 -27.46 -13.76
CA ASP A 662 6.04 -28.27 -12.73
C ASP A 662 6.59 -27.39 -11.56
N ASP A 663 7.23 -28.00 -10.57
CA ASP A 663 7.87 -27.26 -9.46
C ASP A 663 9.17 -26.53 -9.89
N SER A 664 9.79 -26.94 -11.00
CA SER A 664 10.95 -26.24 -11.59
C SER A 664 10.52 -24.87 -12.12
N MET A 665 9.44 -24.83 -12.90
CA MET A 665 8.81 -23.66 -13.49
C MET A 665 8.44 -22.64 -12.42
N LYS A 666 7.83 -23.08 -11.31
CA LYS A 666 7.52 -22.21 -10.17
C LYS A 666 8.77 -21.55 -9.61
N LEU A 667 9.83 -22.32 -9.37
CA LEU A 667 11.11 -21.82 -8.88
C LEU A 667 11.81 -20.92 -9.90
N GLU A 668 11.73 -21.22 -11.20
CA GLU A 668 12.27 -20.39 -12.29
C GLU A 668 11.54 -19.03 -12.38
N ILE A 669 10.21 -19.02 -12.28
CA ILE A 669 9.39 -17.79 -12.27
C ILE A 669 9.69 -16.96 -11.01
N ILE A 670 9.86 -17.59 -9.84
CA ILE A 670 10.25 -16.91 -8.59
C ILE A 670 11.68 -16.36 -8.67
N LYS A 671 12.66 -17.14 -9.20
CA LYS A 671 14.06 -16.73 -9.48
C LYS A 671 14.09 -15.51 -10.41
N ASN A 672 13.19 -15.46 -11.39
CA ASN A 672 13.00 -14.32 -12.31
C ASN A 672 12.00 -13.24 -11.83
N LYS A 673 11.52 -13.30 -10.58
CA LYS A 673 10.60 -12.32 -9.95
C LYS A 673 9.33 -12.04 -10.78
N GLY A 674 8.73 -13.09 -11.33
CA GLY A 674 7.52 -13.03 -12.15
C GLY A 674 7.74 -12.64 -13.60
N SER A 675 9.00 -12.44 -14.04
CA SER A 675 9.34 -12.42 -15.45
C SER A 675 9.41 -13.84 -16.00
N ILE A 676 9.00 -14.04 -17.25
CA ILE A 676 9.13 -15.30 -17.98
C ILE A 676 10.02 -15.20 -19.22
N GLN A 677 10.55 -14.01 -19.52
CA GLN A 677 11.26 -13.73 -20.78
C GLN A 677 12.52 -14.61 -20.97
N ASN A 678 13.20 -14.94 -19.86
CA ASN A 678 14.43 -15.74 -19.87
C ASN A 678 14.17 -17.26 -19.80
N ILE A 679 12.92 -17.71 -19.67
CA ILE A 679 12.58 -19.12 -19.53
C ILE A 679 12.42 -19.72 -20.93
N GLN A 680 13.50 -20.34 -21.44
CA GLN A 680 13.57 -20.79 -22.83
C GLN A 680 12.48 -21.79 -23.21
N ARG A 681 12.07 -22.67 -22.27
CA ARG A 681 11.04 -23.71 -22.48
C ARG A 681 9.61 -23.18 -22.68
N ILE A 682 9.34 -21.91 -22.39
CA ILE A 682 8.02 -21.30 -22.64
C ILE A 682 7.98 -20.78 -24.09
N PRO A 683 6.92 -21.07 -24.88
CA PRO A 683 6.79 -20.54 -26.25
C PRO A 683 6.82 -19.01 -26.32
N GLN A 684 7.36 -18.46 -27.41
CA GLN A 684 7.55 -17.01 -27.56
C GLN A 684 6.23 -16.22 -27.47
N GLU A 685 5.15 -16.71 -28.07
CA GLU A 685 3.80 -16.13 -27.97
C GLU A 685 3.37 -15.91 -26.51
N ILE A 686 3.61 -16.90 -25.64
CA ILE A 686 3.29 -16.85 -24.21
C ILE A 686 4.21 -15.86 -23.49
N ARG A 687 5.50 -15.81 -23.85
CA ARG A 687 6.44 -14.81 -23.31
C ARG A 687 6.04 -13.38 -23.66
N ASP A 688 5.58 -13.14 -24.89
CA ASP A 688 5.09 -11.84 -25.33
C ASP A 688 3.76 -11.46 -24.66
N LEU A 689 2.81 -12.40 -24.56
CA LEU A 689 1.50 -12.19 -23.93
C LEU A 689 1.60 -11.83 -22.45
N TYR A 690 2.53 -12.46 -21.72
CA TYR A 690 2.73 -12.26 -20.28
C TYR A 690 3.97 -11.43 -19.92
N LYS A 691 4.37 -10.49 -20.79
CA LYS A 691 5.30 -9.42 -20.40
C LYS A 691 4.80 -8.72 -19.14
N THR A 692 5.73 -8.43 -18.22
CA THR A 692 5.42 -7.55 -17.08
C THR A 692 5.57 -6.08 -17.50
N VAL A 693 4.96 -5.15 -16.78
CA VAL A 693 5.06 -3.70 -17.07
C VAL A 693 6.51 -3.17 -17.16
N TRP A 694 7.46 -3.87 -16.53
CA TRP A 694 8.90 -3.56 -16.52
C TRP A 694 9.65 -4.05 -17.77
N GLU A 695 8.99 -4.85 -18.59
CA GLU A 695 9.46 -5.39 -19.88
C GLU A 695 8.77 -4.67 -21.07
N MET A 696 7.89 -3.70 -20.78
CA MET A 696 7.13 -2.92 -21.75
C MET A 696 7.71 -1.52 -21.93
N SER A 697 7.66 -1.02 -23.16
CA SER A 697 7.97 0.38 -23.45
C SER A 697 6.91 1.30 -22.82
N GLN A 698 7.34 2.16 -21.89
CA GLN A 698 6.45 3.15 -21.26
C GLN A 698 5.94 4.20 -22.27
N ARG A 699 6.61 4.35 -23.42
CA ARG A 699 6.14 5.18 -24.53
C ARG A 699 4.82 4.64 -25.09
N ASP A 700 4.75 3.33 -25.28
CA ASP A 700 3.59 2.64 -25.86
C ASP A 700 2.40 2.70 -24.88
N ILE A 701 2.66 2.54 -23.57
CA ILE A 701 1.67 2.76 -22.50
C ILE A 701 1.13 4.19 -22.52
N ILE A 702 2.00 5.20 -22.75
CA ILE A 702 1.58 6.59 -22.92
C ILE A 702 0.77 6.79 -24.21
N ASP A 703 1.17 6.19 -25.34
CA ASP A 703 0.41 6.29 -26.59
C ASP A 703 -0.98 5.64 -26.47
N MET A 704 -1.12 4.51 -25.78
CA MET A 704 -2.43 3.93 -25.43
C MET A 704 -3.24 4.82 -24.48
N ALA A 705 -2.58 5.55 -23.57
CA ALA A 705 -3.22 6.52 -22.67
C ALA A 705 -3.71 7.79 -23.39
N VAL A 706 -2.97 8.22 -24.41
CA VAL A 706 -3.33 9.32 -25.34
C VAL A 706 -4.51 8.89 -26.22
N ASP A 707 -4.44 7.71 -26.82
CA ASP A 707 -5.49 7.13 -27.67
C ASP A 707 -6.84 7.06 -26.93
N ARG A 708 -6.87 6.58 -25.68
CA ARG A 708 -8.10 6.59 -24.85
C ARG A 708 -8.45 7.97 -24.31
N GLY A 709 -7.48 8.87 -24.18
CA GLY A 709 -7.66 10.23 -23.65
C GLY A 709 -8.62 11.07 -24.49
N ALA A 710 -8.67 10.81 -25.80
CA ALA A 710 -9.65 11.39 -26.73
C ALA A 710 -11.12 11.12 -26.34
N PHE A 711 -11.38 10.07 -25.56
CA PHE A 711 -12.72 9.66 -25.12
C PHE A 711 -12.93 9.84 -23.60
N ILE A 712 -11.98 10.47 -22.89
CA ILE A 712 -12.04 10.69 -21.44
C ILE A 712 -12.14 12.20 -21.16
N ASP A 713 -13.31 12.64 -20.74
CA ASP A 713 -13.63 14.05 -20.48
C ASP A 713 -13.07 14.57 -19.15
N GLN A 714 -12.84 13.71 -18.16
CA GLN A 714 -11.95 13.98 -17.03
C GLN A 714 -10.50 13.58 -17.34
N SER A 715 -9.81 12.78 -16.52
CA SER A 715 -8.45 12.27 -16.76
C SER A 715 -8.36 10.79 -16.36
N GLN A 716 -7.14 10.23 -16.27
CA GLN A 716 -6.87 8.84 -15.92
C GLN A 716 -5.67 8.73 -14.98
N SER A 717 -5.70 7.79 -14.02
CA SER A 717 -4.63 7.56 -13.04
C SER A 717 -3.41 6.83 -13.63
N LEU A 718 -2.63 7.51 -14.48
CA LEU A 718 -1.52 6.89 -15.22
C LEU A 718 -0.26 6.69 -14.35
N ASN A 719 -0.09 5.51 -13.76
CA ASN A 719 1.17 5.11 -13.13
C ASN A 719 2.25 4.85 -14.19
N ILE A 720 3.48 5.28 -13.92
CA ILE A 720 4.65 5.11 -14.81
C ILE A 720 5.67 4.20 -14.13
N PHE A 721 6.19 3.21 -14.85
CA PHE A 721 7.05 2.15 -14.31
C PHE A 721 8.42 2.16 -14.98
N ILE A 722 9.45 2.62 -14.26
CA ILE A 722 10.83 2.61 -14.76
C ILE A 722 11.73 1.88 -13.76
N ALA A 723 12.21 0.69 -14.15
CA ALA A 723 12.98 -0.17 -13.27
C ALA A 723 14.29 0.48 -12.77
N ARG A 724 14.94 1.30 -13.61
CA ARG A 724 16.13 2.09 -13.28
C ARG A 724 15.93 3.53 -13.78
N PRO A 725 15.28 4.40 -13.00
CA PRO A 725 15.01 5.77 -13.42
C PRO A 725 16.29 6.60 -13.35
N ASN A 726 16.40 7.60 -14.21
CA ASN A 726 17.43 8.61 -14.21
C ASN A 726 16.88 9.92 -14.79
N TYR A 727 17.65 11.01 -14.70
CA TYR A 727 17.19 12.32 -15.17
C TYR A 727 16.76 12.33 -16.64
N SER A 728 17.49 11.65 -17.52
CA SER A 728 17.20 11.60 -18.96
C SER A 728 15.92 10.85 -19.28
N ASN A 729 15.75 9.62 -18.76
CA ASN A 729 14.57 8.81 -19.10
C ASN A 729 13.26 9.38 -18.50
N ILE A 730 13.28 9.87 -17.25
CA ILE A 730 12.13 10.57 -16.65
C ILE A 730 11.80 11.85 -17.42
N THR A 731 12.80 12.65 -17.80
CA THR A 731 12.59 13.86 -18.60
C THR A 731 11.94 13.52 -19.94
N SER A 732 12.48 12.55 -20.69
CA SER A 732 11.93 12.15 -21.99
C SER A 732 10.49 11.65 -21.91
N MET A 733 10.15 10.93 -20.82
CA MET A 733 8.82 10.39 -20.57
C MET A 733 7.79 11.49 -20.30
N HIS A 734 8.09 12.43 -19.39
CA HIS A 734 7.19 13.56 -19.10
C HIS A 734 7.01 14.48 -20.31
N PHE A 735 8.09 14.77 -21.04
CA PHE A 735 8.01 15.59 -22.25
C PHE A 735 7.18 14.92 -23.35
N TYR A 736 7.28 13.60 -23.51
CA TYR A 736 6.43 12.85 -24.46
C TYR A 736 4.95 12.90 -24.07
N GLY A 737 4.62 12.62 -22.81
CA GLY A 737 3.23 12.70 -22.30
C GLY A 737 2.62 14.09 -22.44
N TRP A 738 3.38 15.13 -22.13
CA TRP A 738 3.00 16.54 -22.32
C TRP A 738 2.79 16.89 -23.80
N GLN A 739 3.76 16.56 -24.68
CA GLN A 739 3.67 16.86 -26.12
C GLN A 739 2.52 16.14 -26.82
N LYS A 740 2.15 14.93 -26.35
CA LYS A 740 0.94 14.22 -26.80
C LYS A 740 -0.36 14.76 -26.18
N GLY A 741 -0.27 15.75 -25.30
CA GLY A 741 -1.42 16.42 -24.70
C GLY A 741 -2.20 15.54 -23.73
N LEU A 742 -1.52 14.68 -22.95
CA LEU A 742 -2.13 14.08 -21.76
C LEU A 742 -2.57 15.17 -20.77
N LYS A 743 -3.63 14.87 -20.00
CA LYS A 743 -4.05 15.69 -18.85
C LYS A 743 -3.19 15.36 -17.63
N THR A 744 -3.17 14.08 -17.25
CA THR A 744 -2.26 13.53 -16.25
C THR A 744 -1.09 12.85 -16.95
N GLY A 745 0.12 13.38 -16.80
CA GLY A 745 1.34 12.77 -17.32
C GLY A 745 1.86 11.64 -16.43
N MET A 746 1.68 11.78 -15.12
CA MET A 746 2.08 10.76 -14.15
C MET A 746 1.27 10.86 -12.86
N TYR A 747 0.73 9.73 -12.42
CA TYR A 747 0.26 9.50 -11.05
C TYR A 747 1.48 9.20 -10.17
N TYR A 748 1.78 7.92 -9.84
CA TYR A 748 3.06 7.56 -9.22
C TYR A 748 4.12 7.19 -10.25
N LEU A 749 5.37 7.55 -9.96
CA LEU A 749 6.53 6.82 -10.45
C LEU A 749 6.70 5.54 -9.62
N ARG A 750 6.82 4.40 -10.31
CA ARG A 750 7.14 3.09 -9.74
C ARG A 750 8.52 2.66 -10.20
N THR A 751 9.35 2.21 -9.27
CA THR A 751 10.77 1.87 -9.48
C THR A 751 11.08 0.47 -8.95
N ARG A 752 12.24 -0.10 -9.33
CA ARG A 752 12.76 -1.34 -8.73
C ARG A 752 14.13 -1.05 -8.06
N PRO A 753 14.45 -1.64 -6.90
CA PRO A 753 15.77 -1.47 -6.27
C PRO A 753 16.91 -1.92 -7.19
N ALA A 754 18.03 -1.18 -7.18
CA ALA A 754 19.18 -1.47 -8.03
C ALA A 754 20.04 -2.66 -7.55
N VAL A 755 19.93 -3.03 -6.27
CA VAL A 755 20.62 -4.17 -5.64
C VAL A 755 19.59 -5.03 -4.93
N ASP A 756 19.67 -6.34 -5.13
CA ASP A 756 18.74 -7.30 -4.52
C ASP A 756 19.11 -7.63 -3.08
N ALA A 757 18.13 -7.53 -2.18
CA ALA A 757 18.19 -8.23 -0.91
C ALA A 757 18.18 -9.75 -1.16
N VAL A 758 19.08 -10.49 -0.50
CA VAL A 758 19.23 -11.93 -0.71
C VAL A 758 17.94 -12.65 -0.28
N GLN A 759 17.18 -13.16 -1.25
CA GLN A 759 16.01 -13.97 -0.99
C GLN A 759 16.41 -15.23 -0.21
N PHE A 760 15.82 -15.41 0.98
CA PHE A 760 16.09 -16.54 1.87
C PHE A 760 15.14 -17.74 1.66
N THR A 761 14.26 -17.67 0.66
CA THR A 761 13.13 -18.60 0.46
C THR A 761 13.41 -19.77 -0.47
N VAL A 762 14.58 -19.84 -1.11
CA VAL A 762 14.93 -20.93 -2.04
C VAL A 762 16.18 -21.67 -1.56
N ASP A 763 16.07 -23.00 -1.49
CA ASP A 763 17.20 -23.89 -1.25
C ASP A 763 18.19 -23.78 -2.44
N LYS A 764 19.36 -23.24 -2.16
CA LYS A 764 20.41 -22.98 -3.17
C LYS A 764 21.09 -24.27 -3.65
N THR A 765 20.85 -25.40 -2.99
CA THR A 765 21.42 -26.71 -3.35
C THR A 765 20.70 -27.25 -4.59
N ARG A 766 19.36 -27.35 -4.54
CA ARG A 766 18.53 -27.73 -5.69
C ARG A 766 18.73 -26.86 -6.93
N LEU A 767 18.88 -25.55 -6.76
CA LEU A 767 19.15 -24.65 -7.89
C LEU A 767 20.47 -24.98 -8.61
N LYS A 768 21.52 -25.37 -7.88
CA LYS A 768 22.81 -25.76 -8.48
C LYS A 768 22.75 -27.11 -9.18
N GLU A 769 21.97 -28.05 -8.64
CA GLU A 769 21.73 -29.35 -9.27
C GLU A 769 21.03 -29.17 -10.62
N MET A 770 20.06 -28.25 -10.71
CA MET A 770 19.38 -27.89 -11.95
C MET A 770 20.30 -27.15 -12.95
N ASP A 771 21.05 -26.14 -12.49
CA ASP A 771 21.97 -25.38 -13.35
C ASP A 771 23.07 -26.31 -13.95
N ASN A 772 23.43 -27.42 -13.29
CA ASN A 772 24.36 -28.45 -13.79
C ASN A 772 23.75 -29.43 -14.83
N VAL A 773 22.44 -29.67 -14.81
CA VAL A 773 21.78 -30.57 -15.79
C VAL A 773 21.66 -29.91 -17.17
N GLY A 774 21.66 -28.57 -17.22
CA GLY A 774 21.60 -27.81 -18.47
C GLY A 774 22.87 -27.84 -19.33
N SER A 775 24.01 -28.30 -18.80
CA SER A 775 25.30 -28.22 -19.50
C SER A 775 25.71 -29.47 -20.29
N ASP A 776 24.99 -30.59 -20.19
CA ASP A 776 25.47 -31.92 -20.63
C ASP A 776 24.70 -32.51 -21.83
N ASN A 777 24.24 -31.65 -22.75
CA ASN A 777 23.60 -32.04 -24.01
C ASN A 777 24.45 -31.63 -25.23
N GLY A 778 25.65 -32.21 -25.31
CA GLY A 778 26.64 -31.98 -26.38
C GLY A 778 26.90 -33.22 -27.25
N SER A 779 25.98 -33.54 -28.16
CA SER A 779 26.15 -34.42 -29.34
C SER A 779 26.98 -35.72 -29.20
N LYS A 780 26.31 -36.88 -29.18
CA LYS A 780 26.83 -38.11 -29.80
C LYS A 780 25.74 -38.81 -30.63
N SER A 781 26.12 -39.26 -31.82
CA SER A 781 25.26 -39.95 -32.78
C SER A 781 25.07 -41.43 -32.42
N VAL A 782 23.89 -41.96 -32.73
CA VAL A 782 23.60 -43.40 -32.61
C VAL A 782 24.37 -44.17 -33.68
N SER A 783 25.04 -45.25 -33.26
CA SER A 783 25.47 -46.35 -34.12
C SER A 783 25.16 -47.68 -33.43
N SER A 784 24.95 -48.74 -34.20
CA SER A 784 24.40 -50.03 -33.75
C SER A 784 25.39 -50.86 -32.92
N PRO A 785 24.91 -51.73 -32.01
CA PRO A 785 25.77 -52.58 -31.20
C PRO A 785 26.31 -53.79 -31.97
N ASP A 786 27.52 -54.22 -31.63
CA ASP A 786 28.11 -55.51 -32.00
C ASP A 786 28.86 -56.08 -30.77
N PRO A 787 28.77 -57.38 -30.39
CA PRO A 787 29.14 -57.82 -29.05
C PRO A 787 30.39 -58.72 -29.00
N SER A 788 31.55 -58.17 -28.63
CA SER A 788 32.75 -58.98 -28.33
C SER A 788 33.75 -58.31 -27.37
N SER A 789 34.77 -59.09 -26.96
CA SER A 789 36.02 -58.68 -26.28
C SER A 789 35.90 -57.98 -24.92
N VAL A 790 35.94 -58.83 -23.90
CA VAL A 790 36.57 -58.65 -22.58
C VAL A 790 37.98 -57.99 -22.67
N SER A 791 38.47 -57.51 -21.52
CA SER A 791 39.89 -57.27 -21.11
C SER A 791 40.53 -55.87 -21.21
N GLU A 792 40.98 -55.45 -20.02
CA GLU A 792 42.28 -54.83 -19.68
C GLU A 792 42.61 -53.34 -19.82
N LEU A 793 43.47 -52.92 -18.88
CA LEU A 793 44.13 -51.63 -18.75
C LEU A 793 45.32 -51.54 -19.72
N THR A 794 45.71 -50.34 -20.17
CA THR A 794 47.05 -49.78 -19.84
C THR A 794 47.24 -48.32 -20.29
N THR A 795 48.29 -47.70 -19.75
CA THR A 795 48.62 -46.26 -19.85
C THR A 795 49.73 -45.96 -20.86
N LYS A 796 49.65 -44.82 -21.58
CA LYS A 796 50.74 -43.97 -22.11
C LYS A 796 50.11 -42.62 -22.56
N ILE A 797 50.61 -41.39 -22.31
CA ILE A 797 51.96 -40.77 -22.11
C ILE A 797 52.67 -40.44 -23.44
N VAL A 798 53.42 -39.31 -23.46
CA VAL A 798 54.20 -38.63 -24.54
C VAL A 798 53.40 -37.52 -25.27
N GLU A 799 53.88 -36.28 -25.56
CA GLU A 799 54.96 -35.34 -25.12
C GLU A 799 54.47 -33.91 -25.54
N CYS A 800 54.68 -32.76 -24.87
CA CYS A 800 55.84 -32.03 -24.29
C CYS A 800 56.55 -31.04 -25.26
N ALA A 801 56.46 -29.72 -24.99
CA ALA A 801 57.22 -28.67 -25.70
C ALA A 801 57.38 -27.32 -24.91
N ILE A 802 58.45 -27.23 -24.11
CA ILE A 802 59.36 -26.07 -23.86
C ILE A 802 58.82 -24.61 -23.81
N SER A 803 58.83 -24.00 -22.60
CA SER A 803 59.59 -22.76 -22.22
C SER A 803 59.07 -22.15 -20.89
N SER A 804 59.63 -22.42 -19.71
CA SER A 804 60.71 -21.66 -19.02
C SER A 804 60.46 -20.14 -18.87
N GLY A 805 60.39 -19.52 -17.67
CA GLY A 805 60.50 -19.94 -16.26
C GLY A 805 60.28 -18.68 -15.36
N GLY A 806 60.34 -18.64 -14.02
CA GLY A 806 60.52 -19.56 -12.86
C GLY A 806 60.04 -18.79 -11.60
N CYS A 807 60.13 -19.20 -10.32
CA CYS A 807 60.77 -20.30 -9.58
C CYS A 807 59.92 -20.58 -8.29
N LYS A 808 59.73 -21.83 -7.81
CA LYS A 808 60.51 -22.57 -6.77
C LYS A 808 60.54 -21.93 -5.36
N LEU A 809 60.58 -22.62 -4.20
CA LEU A 809 60.60 -24.04 -3.73
C LEU A 809 59.65 -24.17 -2.50
N LEU A 810 59.35 -25.28 -1.78
CA LEU A 810 59.57 -26.76 -1.83
C LEU A 810 58.15 -27.43 -2.01
N THR A 811 57.72 -28.68 -1.73
CA THR A 811 58.10 -29.94 -1.02
C THR A 811 58.09 -29.92 0.53
N THR A 812 57.69 -30.96 1.30
CA THR A 812 57.73 -32.42 1.05
C THR A 812 56.61 -33.23 1.77
N THR A 813 56.20 -34.33 1.12
CA THR A 813 55.52 -35.59 1.52
C THR A 813 55.42 -36.01 3.01
N LEU A 814 54.27 -36.59 3.42
CA LEU A 814 54.18 -37.92 4.09
C LEU A 814 52.74 -38.48 4.20
N VAL A 815 52.61 -39.77 4.53
CA VAL A 815 51.41 -40.64 4.40
C VAL A 815 51.26 -41.59 5.61
N CYS A 816 50.06 -42.15 5.82
CA CYS A 816 49.71 -43.33 6.65
C CYS A 816 49.26 -43.07 8.10
N GLY A 817 48.41 -43.98 8.62
CA GLY A 817 47.87 -43.97 9.99
C GLY A 817 46.49 -44.64 10.10
N THR A 818 46.43 -45.97 10.23
CA THR A 818 45.18 -46.76 10.25
C THR A 818 44.78 -47.28 11.63
N CYS A 819 43.58 -46.92 12.10
CA CYS A 819 42.77 -47.63 13.12
C CYS A 819 41.37 -46.96 13.21
N GLY A 820 40.32 -47.58 13.77
CA GLY A 820 40.18 -48.95 14.27
C GLY A 820 39.13 -49.05 15.38
N ASP A 821 38.16 -49.95 15.20
CA ASP A 821 37.17 -50.46 16.17
C ASP A 821 36.05 -49.56 16.75
N SER A 822 35.02 -50.28 17.22
CA SER A 822 33.72 -49.85 17.72
C SER A 822 33.51 -50.21 19.20
N ARG A 823 32.56 -49.57 19.91
CA ARG A 823 31.75 -50.23 20.97
C ARG A 823 30.49 -49.44 21.36
N SER A 824 29.61 -50.12 22.10
CA SER A 824 28.21 -49.78 22.43
C SER A 824 27.98 -49.58 23.96
N TYR A 825 26.72 -49.69 24.40
CA TYR A 825 26.14 -49.55 25.77
C TYR A 825 25.69 -48.11 26.11
N ASP A 826 24.40 -47.82 26.41
CA ASP A 826 23.44 -48.33 27.42
C ASP A 826 23.63 -47.67 28.81
N GLU A 827 22.62 -47.38 29.64
CA GLU A 827 21.17 -47.12 29.45
C GLU A 827 20.64 -46.34 30.69
N ALA A 828 19.37 -45.90 30.66
CA ALA A 828 18.44 -45.68 31.78
C ALA A 828 18.88 -45.03 33.13
N ALA A 829 18.33 -43.84 33.41
CA ALA A 829 17.84 -43.43 34.74
C ALA A 829 16.56 -42.56 34.53
N ILE A 830 15.34 -43.11 34.67
CA ILE A 830 14.57 -43.18 35.93
C ILE A 830 14.39 -41.78 36.54
N SER A 831 13.30 -41.07 36.21
CA SER A 831 12.05 -41.01 37.01
C SER A 831 12.28 -40.47 38.42
N THR A 832 11.78 -39.28 38.76
CA THR A 832 10.39 -39.03 39.22
C THR A 832 10.15 -37.50 39.06
N GLU A 833 8.98 -36.97 38.67
CA GLU A 833 7.72 -36.93 39.43
C GLU A 833 6.51 -36.57 38.54
N ILE A 834 5.33 -37.15 38.81
CA ILE A 834 4.09 -36.93 38.02
C ILE A 834 2.87 -36.79 38.94
N ARG A 835 2.05 -35.75 38.66
CA ARG A 835 0.68 -35.46 39.18
C ARG A 835 0.50 -35.19 40.69
N GLN A 836 -0.11 -34.03 40.98
CA GLN A 836 -1.38 -33.97 41.71
C GLN A 836 -2.31 -32.86 41.16
N ARG A 837 -3.64 -33.16 41.16
CA ARG A 837 -4.82 -32.26 41.32
C ARG A 837 -4.78 -30.90 40.59
N THR A 838 -5.55 -30.59 39.53
CA THR A 838 -6.94 -30.90 39.09
C THR A 838 -8.07 -30.23 39.88
N HIS A 839 -8.96 -29.53 39.14
CA HIS A 839 -10.26 -28.92 39.50
C HIS A 839 -10.34 -27.81 40.56
N MET A 840 -10.71 -26.60 40.10
CA MET A 840 -12.07 -26.10 40.32
C MET A 840 -12.47 -25.08 39.24
N SER A 841 -13.77 -24.90 39.04
CA SER A 841 -14.36 -23.97 38.08
C SER A 841 -15.20 -22.91 38.80
N ASN A 842 -15.03 -21.64 38.44
CA ASN A 842 -16.09 -20.65 38.20
C ASN A 842 -15.44 -19.36 37.68
N GLY A 843 -16.16 -18.61 36.85
CA GLY A 843 -15.67 -17.33 36.33
C GLY A 843 -16.12 -16.15 37.18
N TYR A 844 -15.40 -15.03 37.10
CA TYR A 844 -15.94 -13.67 37.07
C TYR A 844 -14.90 -12.73 36.43
N SER A 845 -15.26 -11.47 36.21
CA SER A 845 -14.46 -10.48 35.48
C SER A 845 -13.21 -9.99 36.24
N ASP A 846 -12.15 -9.65 35.50
CA ASP A 846 -11.71 -8.24 35.39
C ASP A 846 -10.53 -8.06 34.40
N HIS A 847 -10.74 -7.27 33.35
CA HIS A 847 -9.71 -6.80 32.41
C HIS A 847 -9.47 -5.29 32.61
N SER A 848 -8.73 -4.91 33.66
CA SER A 848 -8.54 -3.50 34.05
C SER A 848 -7.22 -3.18 34.78
N VAL A 849 -6.12 -3.88 34.48
CA VAL A 849 -4.80 -3.62 35.13
C VAL A 849 -3.67 -3.26 34.15
N GLY A 850 -3.57 -3.93 32.99
CA GLY A 850 -2.41 -3.78 32.08
C GLY A 850 -2.21 -2.39 31.45
N ALA A 851 -3.22 -1.51 31.49
CA ALA A 851 -3.17 -0.20 30.84
C ALA A 851 -2.33 0.86 31.59
N ASN A 852 -2.29 0.81 32.92
CA ASN A 852 -1.80 1.95 33.72
C ASN A 852 -0.27 2.04 33.85
N ILE A 853 0.47 0.92 33.69
CA ILE A 853 1.93 0.91 33.91
C ILE A 853 2.71 1.46 32.69
N HIS A 854 2.20 1.25 31.47
CA HIS A 854 2.78 1.91 30.28
C HIS A 854 2.69 3.44 30.35
N TYR A 855 1.64 3.98 30.97
CA TYR A 855 1.53 5.42 31.22
C TYR A 855 2.63 5.91 32.17
N VAL A 856 2.93 5.20 33.26
CA VAL A 856 4.01 5.61 34.20
C VAL A 856 5.37 5.62 33.51
N SER A 857 5.70 4.59 32.72
CA SER A 857 6.97 4.54 31.98
C SER A 857 7.08 5.65 30.93
N SER A 858 6.02 5.87 30.15
CA SER A 858 6.00 6.89 29.08
C SER A 858 5.99 8.31 29.65
N PHE A 859 5.28 8.53 30.76
CA PHE A 859 5.26 9.81 31.48
C PHE A 859 6.63 10.11 32.10
N PHE A 860 7.31 9.11 32.67
CA PHE A 860 8.68 9.29 33.18
C PHE A 860 9.65 9.66 32.05
N GLN A 861 9.57 9.01 30.88
CA GLN A 861 10.35 9.40 29.69
C GLN A 861 10.01 10.82 29.19
N LEU A 862 8.72 11.21 29.21
CA LEU A 862 8.27 12.55 28.83
C LEU A 862 8.82 13.62 29.78
N VAL A 863 8.82 13.37 31.10
CA VAL A 863 9.38 14.29 32.11
C VAL A 863 10.91 14.34 32.05
N VAL A 864 11.60 13.22 31.78
CA VAL A 864 13.04 13.20 31.46
C VAL A 864 13.36 14.09 30.26
N ALA A 865 12.57 13.99 29.18
CA ALA A 865 12.77 14.79 27.97
C ALA A 865 12.47 16.29 28.21
N PHE A 866 11.34 16.61 28.86
CA PHE A 866 10.94 17.98 29.16
C PHE A 866 11.89 18.64 30.17
N GLY A 867 12.37 17.89 31.17
CA GLY A 867 13.37 18.33 32.13
C GLY A 867 14.69 18.74 31.46
N ARG A 868 15.16 17.97 30.46
CA ARG A 868 16.33 18.31 29.63
C ARG A 868 16.10 19.49 28.68
N GLN A 869 14.86 19.73 28.28
CA GLN A 869 14.51 20.89 27.45
C GLN A 869 14.45 22.18 28.29
N MET A 870 13.99 22.07 29.55
CA MET A 870 13.92 23.17 30.51
C MET A 870 15.23 23.42 31.28
N SER A 871 16.13 22.44 31.38
CA SER A 871 17.40 22.58 32.13
C SER A 871 18.28 23.69 31.55
N ARG A 872 18.40 23.76 30.24
CA ARG A 872 19.23 24.74 29.50
C ARG A 872 18.91 26.22 29.78
N PRO A 873 17.66 26.72 29.63
CA PRO A 873 17.34 28.11 29.92
C PRO A 873 17.51 28.47 31.41
N LEU A 874 17.31 27.52 32.33
CA LEU A 874 17.55 27.72 33.77
C LEU A 874 19.06 27.73 34.08
N ALA A 875 19.84 26.81 33.53
CA ALA A 875 21.29 26.77 33.67
C ALA A 875 21.94 28.06 33.15
N ARG A 876 21.46 28.64 32.04
CA ARG A 876 21.90 29.95 31.53
C ARG A 876 21.74 31.08 32.55
N ARG A 877 20.70 31.07 33.39
CA ARG A 877 20.53 32.03 34.50
C ARG A 877 21.55 31.81 35.61
N ILE A 878 21.85 30.55 35.96
CA ILE A 878 22.87 30.20 36.96
C ILE A 878 24.27 30.61 36.47
N ILE A 879 24.59 30.38 35.19
CA ILE A 879 25.85 30.81 34.55
C ILE A 879 25.98 32.34 34.61
N ALA A 880 24.94 33.08 34.22
CA ALA A 880 24.92 34.55 34.28
C ALA A 880 25.08 35.12 35.70
N TYR A 881 24.57 34.41 36.72
CA TYR A 881 24.74 34.76 38.13
C TYR A 881 26.15 34.41 38.65
N ALA A 882 26.68 33.25 38.28
CA ALA A 882 28.03 32.81 38.63
C ALA A 882 29.14 33.72 38.08
N ILE A 883 28.94 34.29 36.89
CA ILE A 883 29.84 35.32 36.32
C ILE A 883 29.98 36.51 37.28
N LYS A 884 28.89 36.92 37.95
CA LYS A 884 28.87 38.06 38.89
C LYS A 884 29.32 37.73 40.32
N HIS A 885 29.37 36.45 40.71
CA HIS A 885 29.65 36.05 42.10
C HIS A 885 30.76 34.98 42.18
N SER A 886 31.98 35.44 42.44
CA SER A 886 33.21 34.64 42.50
C SER A 886 33.17 33.47 43.49
N TYR A 887 32.45 33.58 44.61
CA TYR A 887 32.33 32.50 45.60
C TYR A 887 31.62 31.26 45.01
N LEU A 888 30.42 31.47 44.44
CA LEU A 888 29.63 30.41 43.79
C LEU A 888 30.41 29.79 42.62
N ARG A 889 31.08 30.63 41.84
CA ARG A 889 31.91 30.20 40.71
C ARG A 889 33.07 29.31 41.15
N ASN A 890 33.92 29.82 42.05
CA ASN A 890 35.23 29.23 42.34
C ASN A 890 35.18 28.10 43.37
N ARG A 891 34.26 28.14 44.35
CA ARG A 891 34.13 27.08 45.38
C ARG A 891 33.11 26.00 45.06
N ILE A 892 32.11 26.25 44.20
CA ILE A 892 31.03 25.30 43.95
C ILE A 892 31.04 24.83 42.49
N LEU A 893 30.76 25.72 41.53
CA LEU A 893 30.51 25.30 40.15
C LEU A 893 31.77 24.78 39.43
N VAL A 894 32.91 25.45 39.56
CA VAL A 894 34.16 25.01 38.89
C VAL A 894 34.69 23.68 39.46
N PRO A 895 34.75 23.44 40.80
CA PRO A 895 35.13 22.14 41.34
C PRO A 895 34.16 21.01 40.98
N VAL A 896 32.84 21.26 41.04
CA VAL A 896 31.82 20.26 40.67
C VAL A 896 31.92 19.92 39.19
N GLY A 897 32.00 20.91 38.30
CA GLY A 897 32.10 20.69 36.85
C GLY A 897 33.34 19.91 36.44
N ARG A 898 34.50 20.23 37.04
CA ARG A 898 35.75 19.46 36.81
C ARG A 898 35.65 18.03 37.32
N SER A 899 34.98 17.80 38.46
CA SER A 899 34.75 16.47 39.02
C SER A 899 33.81 15.64 38.15
N LEU A 900 32.68 16.23 37.70
CA LEU A 900 31.74 15.60 36.77
C LEU A 900 32.41 15.27 35.43
N HIS A 901 33.24 16.16 34.89
CA HIS A 901 34.02 15.89 33.68
C HIS A 901 34.98 14.71 33.88
N ALA A 902 35.75 14.69 34.98
CA ALA A 902 36.68 13.60 35.27
C ALA A 902 35.95 12.24 35.42
N ILE A 903 34.79 12.20 36.08
CA ILE A 903 33.96 10.99 36.22
C ILE A 903 33.43 10.56 34.85
N SER A 904 32.80 11.47 34.10
CA SER A 904 32.23 11.20 32.77
C SER A 904 33.30 10.69 31.78
N PHE A 905 34.46 11.34 31.74
CA PHE A 905 35.60 10.92 30.91
C PHE A 905 36.10 9.53 31.30
N ARG A 906 36.29 9.25 32.60
CA ARG A 906 36.75 7.93 33.07
C ARG A 906 35.75 6.81 32.76
N LEU A 907 34.44 7.06 32.93
CA LEU A 907 33.39 6.12 32.56
C LEU A 907 33.39 5.86 31.05
N ARG A 908 33.52 6.92 30.23
CA ARG A 908 33.53 6.81 28.77
C ARG A 908 34.75 6.06 28.24
N ILE A 909 35.94 6.31 28.80
CA ILE A 909 37.17 5.54 28.47
C ILE A 909 37.00 4.06 28.85
N LYS A 910 36.45 3.78 30.04
CA LYS A 910 36.17 2.40 30.47
C LYS A 910 35.16 1.69 29.55
N SER A 911 34.14 2.39 29.06
CA SER A 911 33.13 1.80 28.15
C SER A 911 33.61 1.55 26.72
N ILE A 912 34.82 1.97 26.35
CA ILE A 912 35.51 1.58 25.09
C ILE A 912 36.65 0.57 25.33
N GLY A 913 36.72 -0.04 26.52
CA GLY A 913 37.70 -1.09 26.84
C GLY A 913 39.14 -0.59 27.05
N LEU A 914 39.36 0.73 27.11
CA LEU A 914 40.68 1.32 27.28
C LEU A 914 41.05 1.48 28.76
N ALA A 915 42.35 1.35 29.06
CA ALA A 915 42.88 1.58 30.40
C ALA A 915 42.68 3.04 30.82
N ILE A 916 42.19 3.26 32.04
CA ILE A 916 41.88 4.60 32.55
C ILE A 916 43.19 5.38 32.78
N PRO A 917 43.39 6.55 32.13
CA PRO A 917 44.61 7.33 32.32
C PRO A 917 44.68 7.97 33.71
N SER A 918 45.89 8.07 34.25
CA SER A 918 46.16 8.62 35.60
C SER A 918 45.78 10.10 35.73
N LYS A 919 45.91 10.87 34.64
CA LYS A 919 45.43 12.26 34.53
C LYS A 919 44.29 12.34 33.52
N THR A 920 43.19 12.99 33.90
CA THR A 920 42.10 13.36 32.99
C THR A 920 42.37 14.72 32.35
N PRO A 921 41.88 15.00 31.13
CA PRO A 921 41.95 16.33 30.52
C PRO A 921 41.34 17.41 31.41
N THR A 922 41.95 18.60 31.41
CA THR A 922 41.48 19.75 32.20
C THR A 922 40.52 20.60 31.37
N VAL A 923 39.24 20.61 31.73
CA VAL A 923 38.26 21.55 31.15
C VAL A 923 38.52 23.00 31.58
N THR A 924 38.18 23.91 30.69
CA THR A 924 38.19 25.37 30.95
C THR A 924 37.23 25.74 32.09
N GLU A 925 37.44 26.91 32.70
CA GLU A 925 36.59 27.38 33.80
C GLU A 925 35.12 27.50 33.36
N GLN A 926 34.88 28.05 32.17
CA GLN A 926 33.54 28.20 31.60
C GLN A 926 32.84 26.86 31.33
N GLN A 927 33.52 25.90 30.68
CA GLN A 927 32.96 24.56 30.45
C GLN A 927 32.63 23.83 31.76
N ALA A 928 33.43 24.02 32.82
CA ALA A 928 33.11 23.46 34.14
C ALA A 928 31.84 24.11 34.74
N ILE A 929 31.70 25.44 34.64
CA ILE A 929 30.51 26.15 35.12
C ILE A 929 29.25 25.72 34.35
N GLU A 930 29.35 25.56 33.03
CA GLU A 930 28.25 25.08 32.17
C GLU A 930 27.83 23.66 32.55
N MET A 931 28.77 22.71 32.59
CA MET A 931 28.50 21.31 32.97
C MET A 931 27.90 21.18 34.38
N ALA A 932 28.40 21.96 35.35
CA ALA A 932 27.84 21.96 36.71
C ALA A 932 26.42 22.55 36.75
N SER A 933 26.17 23.63 36.01
CA SER A 933 24.88 24.32 36.03
C SER A 933 23.77 23.50 35.38
N GLU A 934 24.02 22.84 34.25
CA GLU A 934 23.04 21.94 33.63
C GLU A 934 22.74 20.73 34.54
N THR A 935 23.78 20.08 35.07
CA THR A 935 23.62 18.88 35.93
C THR A 935 22.85 19.18 37.22
N LEU A 936 23.10 20.33 37.85
CA LEU A 936 22.40 20.73 39.09
C LEU A 936 20.91 21.03 38.83
N VAL A 937 20.56 21.64 37.70
CA VAL A 937 19.16 21.90 37.35
C VAL A 937 18.42 20.60 37.04
N GLU A 938 19.02 19.68 36.30
CA GLU A 938 18.40 18.37 36.03
C GLU A 938 18.17 17.58 37.33
N ALA A 939 19.16 17.55 38.24
CA ALA A 939 19.00 16.90 39.55
C ALA A 939 17.85 17.50 40.39
N LEU A 940 17.67 18.83 40.36
CA LEU A 940 16.57 19.51 41.06
C LEU A 940 15.19 19.17 40.46
N ILE A 941 15.09 19.10 39.13
CA ILE A 941 13.86 18.72 38.42
C ILE A 941 13.49 17.26 38.72
N TYR A 942 14.46 16.34 38.77
CA TYR A 942 14.21 14.96 39.17
C TYR A 942 13.73 14.84 40.61
N LEU A 943 14.34 15.58 41.56
CA LEU A 943 13.92 15.58 42.96
C LEU A 943 12.47 16.07 43.12
N LEU A 944 12.11 17.18 42.46
CA LEU A 944 10.74 17.70 42.44
C LEU A 944 9.75 16.71 41.81
N THR A 945 10.15 16.01 40.75
CA THR A 945 9.35 14.97 40.09
C THR A 945 9.08 13.79 41.03
N VAL A 946 10.10 13.31 41.74
CA VAL A 946 9.95 12.20 42.71
C VAL A 946 9.04 12.62 43.88
N LEU A 947 9.18 13.85 44.38
CA LEU A 947 8.30 14.39 45.43
C LEU A 947 6.84 14.52 44.95
N LEU A 948 6.61 14.93 43.70
CA LEU A 948 5.27 15.01 43.12
C LEU A 948 4.64 13.61 42.96
N ILE A 949 5.40 12.64 42.44
CA ILE A 949 4.95 11.24 42.32
C ILE A 949 4.64 10.65 43.70
N TYR A 950 5.48 10.91 44.72
CA TYR A 950 5.24 10.48 46.09
C TYR A 950 3.97 11.11 46.69
N ALA A 951 3.69 12.39 46.41
CA ALA A 951 2.45 13.04 46.84
C ALA A 951 1.21 12.44 46.16
N ILE A 952 1.27 12.15 44.86
CA ILE A 952 0.20 11.50 44.08
C ILE A 952 -0.04 10.05 44.53
N TYR A 953 1.02 9.33 44.88
CA TYR A 953 0.95 7.98 45.44
C TYR A 953 0.31 7.98 46.84
N ARG A 954 0.65 8.97 47.68
CA ARG A 954 0.09 9.13 49.03
C ARG A 954 -1.39 9.55 49.04
N SER A 955 -1.92 10.13 47.96
CA SER A 955 -3.32 10.58 47.88
C SER A 955 -4.32 9.53 47.39
N ASN A 956 -3.86 8.36 46.91
CA ASN A 956 -4.72 7.27 46.42
C ASN A 956 -4.43 5.95 47.16
N PRO A 957 -5.02 5.71 48.35
CA PRO A 957 -4.67 4.58 49.20
C PRO A 957 -5.31 3.23 48.83
N GLU A 958 -6.09 3.14 47.75
CA GLU A 958 -6.78 1.89 47.36
C GLU A 958 -6.19 1.20 46.12
N LYS A 959 -6.10 -0.14 46.20
CA LYS A 959 -5.84 -1.12 45.11
C LYS A 959 -4.40 -1.22 44.56
N ALA A 960 -3.51 -1.78 45.38
CA ALA A 960 -2.53 -2.76 44.91
C ALA A 960 -2.43 -3.91 45.94
N LYS A 961 -2.61 -5.17 45.53
CA LYS A 961 -2.43 -6.33 46.43
C LYS A 961 -0.97 -6.78 46.42
N ALA A 962 -0.40 -6.99 47.61
CA ALA A 962 1.03 -7.28 47.78
C ALA A 962 1.50 -8.54 47.02
N SER A 963 0.62 -9.54 46.85
CA SER A 963 0.85 -10.77 46.07
C SER A 963 1.36 -10.51 44.65
N ASP A 964 0.86 -9.45 44.02
CA ASP A 964 1.03 -9.22 42.59
C ASP A 964 2.39 -8.57 42.32
N VAL A 965 2.86 -7.75 43.27
CA VAL A 965 4.20 -7.16 43.29
C VAL A 965 5.25 -8.24 43.55
N GLU A 966 5.02 -9.13 44.52
CA GLU A 966 5.97 -10.19 44.89
C GLU A 966 6.17 -11.20 43.76
N LYS A 967 5.10 -11.53 43.02
CA LYS A 967 5.19 -12.31 41.78
C LYS A 967 5.99 -11.58 40.69
N TYR A 968 5.73 -10.29 40.49
CA TYR A 968 6.40 -9.47 39.48
C TYR A 968 7.90 -9.28 39.76
N ILE A 969 8.33 -9.25 41.03
CA ILE A 969 9.75 -9.24 41.41
C ILE A 969 10.44 -10.52 40.90
N LYS A 970 9.92 -11.70 41.25
CA LYS A 970 10.49 -13.00 40.83
C LYS A 970 10.58 -13.15 39.30
N GLU A 971 9.54 -12.75 38.57
CA GLU A 971 9.55 -12.79 37.10
C GLU A 971 10.62 -11.88 36.47
N ASN A 972 11.05 -10.81 37.16
CA ASN A 972 12.12 -9.93 36.67
C ASN A 972 13.51 -10.35 37.16
N GLU A 973 13.66 -10.90 38.37
CA GLU A 973 14.92 -11.52 38.84
C GLU A 973 15.38 -12.65 37.89
N GLU A 974 14.44 -13.50 37.45
CA GLU A 974 14.73 -14.58 36.49
C GLU A 974 15.14 -14.05 35.10
N ARG A 975 14.54 -12.93 34.66
CA ARG A 975 14.92 -12.23 33.42
C ARG A 975 16.30 -11.59 33.51
N ILE A 976 16.63 -10.96 34.63
CA ILE A 976 17.94 -10.35 34.87
C ILE A 976 19.03 -11.41 34.83
N ARG A 977 18.84 -12.55 35.53
CA ARG A 977 19.80 -13.67 35.51
C ARG A 977 20.07 -14.19 34.08
N LYS A 978 19.01 -14.35 33.27
CA LYS A 978 19.11 -14.75 31.85
C LYS A 978 19.76 -13.70 30.94
N PHE A 979 19.82 -12.43 31.36
CA PHE A 979 20.61 -11.39 30.69
C PHE A 979 22.08 -11.41 31.13
N GLU A 980 22.36 -11.65 32.41
CA GLU A 980 23.74 -11.75 32.94
C GLU A 980 24.50 -12.96 32.35
N GLU A 981 23.82 -14.09 32.16
CA GLU A 981 24.38 -15.27 31.47
C GLU A 981 24.78 -14.93 30.03
N LYS A 982 23.90 -14.28 29.25
CA LYS A 982 24.21 -13.84 27.88
C LYS A 982 25.32 -12.79 27.81
N LEU A 983 25.43 -11.93 28.83
CA LEU A 983 26.51 -10.95 28.89
C LEU A 983 27.88 -11.65 29.06
N LYS A 984 27.96 -12.68 29.90
CA LYS A 984 29.17 -13.51 30.04
C LYS A 984 29.55 -14.24 28.75
N GLU A 985 28.59 -14.78 28.01
CA GLU A 985 28.84 -15.40 26.70
C GLU A 985 29.47 -14.40 25.71
N GLN A 986 29.01 -13.14 25.71
CA GLN A 986 29.58 -12.08 24.87
C GLN A 986 30.96 -11.60 25.34
N ASP A 987 31.21 -11.49 26.65
CA ASP A 987 32.53 -11.18 27.19
C ASP A 987 33.55 -12.28 26.85
N GLU A 988 33.19 -13.56 26.98
CA GLU A 988 34.06 -14.67 26.57
C GLU A 988 34.37 -14.66 25.07
N LEU A 989 33.38 -14.40 24.21
CA LEU A 989 33.57 -14.22 22.77
C LEU A 989 34.55 -13.07 22.48
N THR A 990 34.40 -11.95 23.18
CA THR A 990 35.24 -10.76 23.02
C THR A 990 36.69 -11.04 23.44
N VAL A 991 36.90 -11.73 24.58
CA VAL A 991 38.23 -12.16 25.03
C VAL A 991 38.88 -13.13 24.03
N LYS A 992 38.11 -14.06 23.47
CA LYS A 992 38.58 -14.99 22.41
C LYS A 992 38.99 -14.23 21.14
N MET A 993 38.24 -13.22 20.71
CA MET A 993 38.62 -12.35 19.58
C MET A 993 39.90 -11.55 19.85
N VAL A 994 40.02 -10.89 21.02
CA VAL A 994 41.21 -10.10 21.39
C VAL A 994 42.47 -10.98 21.47
N LYS A 995 42.33 -12.22 21.97
CA LYS A 995 43.42 -13.21 21.98
C LYS A 995 43.88 -13.55 20.56
N ILE A 996 42.96 -13.86 19.65
CA ILE A 996 43.26 -14.15 18.23
C ILE A 996 43.97 -12.97 17.55
N ILE A 997 43.55 -11.73 17.79
CA ILE A 997 44.19 -10.52 17.22
C ILE A 997 45.65 -10.39 17.70
N ARG A 998 45.90 -10.60 19.01
CA ARG A 998 47.27 -10.56 19.57
C ARG A 998 48.17 -11.68 19.05
N GLU A 999 47.67 -12.92 19.00
CA GLU A 999 48.46 -14.09 18.59
C GLU A 999 48.92 -14.02 17.12
N ASN A 1000 48.19 -13.31 16.26
CA ASN A 1000 48.54 -13.12 14.85
C ASN A 1000 49.35 -11.83 14.58
N LYS A 1001 49.79 -11.10 15.62
CA LYS A 1001 50.62 -9.86 15.51
C LYS A 1001 50.12 -8.84 14.49
N LEU A 1002 48.81 -8.60 14.44
CA LEU A 1002 48.22 -7.55 13.61
C LEU A 1002 48.53 -6.17 14.23
N ASP A 1003 49.56 -5.50 13.70
CA ASP A 1003 50.00 -4.18 14.17
C ASP A 1003 49.17 -3.04 13.54
N ASP A 1004 48.76 -2.07 14.35
CA ASP A 1004 47.67 -1.11 14.06
C ASP A 1004 48.04 -0.06 12.99
N LYS A 1005 49.30 0.00 12.54
CA LYS A 1005 49.87 1.19 11.87
C LYS A 1005 49.93 1.19 10.34
N ASN A 1006 49.51 0.12 9.65
CA ASN A 1006 49.57 0.06 8.17
C ASN A 1006 48.29 -0.37 7.43
N ILE A 1007 47.17 -0.64 8.12
CA ILE A 1007 45.95 -1.20 7.50
C ILE A 1007 45.04 -0.11 6.87
N LEU A 1008 45.62 0.80 6.08
CA LEU A 1008 44.88 1.92 5.43
C LEU A 1008 45.26 2.22 3.97
N VAL A 1009 46.04 1.36 3.27
CA VAL A 1009 46.34 1.54 1.83
C VAL A 1009 46.12 0.27 1.00
N ASP A 1010 44.88 -0.23 0.95
CA ASP A 1010 44.22 -0.84 -0.23
C ASP A 1010 42.82 -1.41 0.16
N LYS A 1011 41.85 -1.33 -0.76
CA LYS A 1011 40.54 -1.97 -0.62
C LYS A 1011 40.56 -3.48 -0.90
N SER A 1012 41.44 -3.99 -1.76
CA SER A 1012 41.43 -5.41 -2.13
C SER A 1012 41.83 -6.32 -0.96
N GLN A 1013 42.92 -5.97 -0.26
CA GLN A 1013 43.42 -6.73 0.89
C GLN A 1013 42.44 -6.76 2.07
N LYS A 1014 41.68 -5.67 2.29
CA LYS A 1014 40.65 -5.61 3.36
C LYS A 1014 39.54 -6.65 3.13
N GLY A 1015 39.17 -6.92 1.87
CA GLY A 1015 38.22 -7.98 1.53
C GLY A 1015 38.75 -9.39 1.84
N GLN A 1016 40.02 -9.65 1.50
CA GLN A 1016 40.67 -10.93 1.79
C GLN A 1016 40.83 -11.18 3.30
N LEU A 1017 41.23 -10.15 4.07
CA LEU A 1017 41.38 -10.26 5.53
C LEU A 1017 40.04 -10.57 6.23
N LEU A 1018 38.96 -9.89 5.84
CA LEU A 1018 37.61 -10.17 6.36
C LEU A 1018 37.12 -11.57 5.96
N SER A 1019 37.43 -12.01 4.73
CA SER A 1019 37.13 -13.37 4.26
C SER A 1019 37.88 -14.45 5.07
N PHE A 1020 39.16 -14.22 5.39
CA PHE A 1020 39.99 -15.12 6.19
C PHE A 1020 39.50 -15.23 7.64
N ILE A 1021 39.18 -14.10 8.29
CA ILE A 1021 38.62 -14.07 9.65
C ILE A 1021 37.25 -14.76 9.69
N GLY A 1022 36.36 -14.44 8.74
CA GLY A 1022 35.05 -15.09 8.60
C GLY A 1022 35.14 -16.59 8.26
N GLY A 1023 36.22 -17.01 7.60
CA GLY A 1023 36.58 -18.41 7.38
C GLY A 1023 36.88 -19.13 8.70
N LYS A 1024 37.87 -18.66 9.47
CA LYS A 1024 38.24 -19.27 10.76
C LYS A 1024 37.11 -19.24 11.80
N MET A 1025 36.28 -18.20 11.82
CA MET A 1025 35.10 -18.16 12.70
C MET A 1025 34.07 -19.25 12.37
N LYS A 1026 33.84 -19.57 11.10
CA LYS A 1026 32.91 -20.67 10.70
C LYS A 1026 33.36 -22.03 11.19
N THR A 1027 34.66 -22.30 11.27
CA THR A 1027 35.21 -23.58 11.76
C THR A 1027 35.22 -23.71 13.29
N LEU A 1028 35.06 -22.62 14.03
CA LEU A 1028 35.16 -22.62 15.50
C LEU A 1028 33.80 -22.60 16.23
N ILE A 1029 32.71 -22.21 15.56
CA ILE A 1029 31.36 -22.16 16.16
C ILE A 1029 30.30 -22.67 15.16
N PRO A 1030 29.86 -23.94 15.27
CA PRO A 1030 28.78 -24.47 14.44
C PRO A 1030 27.39 -24.00 14.90
N GLY A 1031 26.65 -23.31 14.03
CA GLY A 1031 25.17 -23.37 14.01
C GLY A 1031 24.37 -22.49 14.98
N GLN A 1032 24.60 -21.17 15.04
CA GLN A 1032 23.63 -20.22 15.64
C GLN A 1032 23.36 -18.96 14.79
N ASP A 1033 22.44 -18.12 15.30
CA ASP A 1033 21.51 -17.26 14.57
C ASP A 1033 22.12 -16.03 13.84
N LYS A 1034 21.42 -15.57 12.79
CA LYS A 1034 21.80 -14.42 11.94
C LYS A 1034 21.91 -13.10 12.69
N THR A 1035 21.15 -12.92 13.77
CA THR A 1035 21.06 -11.65 14.53
C THR A 1035 22.34 -11.32 15.31
N LEU A 1036 23.31 -12.25 15.33
CA LEU A 1036 24.57 -12.18 16.08
C LEU A 1036 25.82 -12.19 15.16
N ARG A 1037 25.64 -11.88 13.86
CA ARG A 1037 26.68 -11.74 12.82
C ARG A 1037 26.65 -10.36 12.17
#